data_AF-A0A821PSE6-F1
#
_entry.id   AF-A0A821PSE6-F1
#
_cell.length_a   1.000
_cell.length_b   1.000
_cell.length_c   1.000
_cell.angle_alpha   90.00
_cell.angle_beta   90.00
_cell.angle_gamma   90.00
#
_symmetry.space_group_name_H-M   'P 1'
#
loop_
_entity.id
_entity.type
_entity.pdbx_description
1 polymer ?
#
loop_
_entity_poly.entity_id
_entity_poly.type
_entity_poly.pdbx_seq_one_letter_code
_entity_poly.pdbx_strand_id
1 'polypeptide(L)'
;MYRFLLFLSLFSYAASKSELSCRHIREFVDRHNYWRLKLAKGEIPNQPAASEMKYIIWDEELAAKAAEWASNNQYTHNPDKTVGSYRFTTGENIFWTESTDQSYKFEPRSAVDSWFSEHKDFNYGPVQSWQFLPFAKKIGHYTQVAWSDSIYLGCGVSKAYRNGWVYYTVVCNYGPTGNNMGWTPYPAGRPSGQLFQILFIPILCVISSTCAEEMILDPPLRVDLSSPADVQFLTPSNVKTEWIDMPIDHFDPQNTDTYRMRFMFNDEFFGGDGSPLFILVGGEWDIVEGWLRAGNMYLTAQENKGYMFYTEHRYYGESLPYQNFTTENLRFLNVDQALADLAYFIREMKSHPRFAESKVILFGGSYAANMVIWFKQRYPHLVEGGVGSSGPILAKVDFTGYLEVVHRAFQSECGDQMIATIRQGIIDTVASMSTEEGRRNLERAYRLCRPLNYDNEFELGYFSGFISWTFSGSVQQARPGTLRSICNNFDSYGTTPMEKIGGYIAAMREIVNCTNISYESYVNRYRYTNDNGRAWYYQTCTEYGYYQTAPRSGTVFDQLRWLSVPFYVDLCKQAFDQRFDEAFVNAAADRSNRVFGGLNPQVNNTINIHGVIDPWHDLGVYDRDLSETSPTYTVTRASHCFDLQSWLTTDTIRMTNAQQAARRLIASWLR
;
A
#
# COMPACT_ATOMS: atom_id res chain seq x y z
N MET A 1 50.32 40.84 -45.44
CA MET A 1 49.75 40.04 -44.34
C MET A 1 48.42 40.71 -43.94
N TYR A 2 47.35 40.39 -44.67
CA TYR A 2 46.01 40.95 -44.45
C TYR A 2 45.01 39.84 -44.78
N ARG A 3 44.09 39.53 -43.87
CA ARG A 3 42.67 39.32 -44.19
C ARG A 3 41.79 39.22 -42.95
N PHE A 4 40.62 39.81 -43.16
CA PHE A 4 39.48 40.02 -42.27
C PHE A 4 38.75 38.74 -41.88
N LEU A 5 38.24 38.75 -40.64
CA LEU A 5 36.95 38.29 -40.13
C LEU A 5 36.08 37.36 -40.99
N LEU A 6 35.67 36.24 -40.39
CA LEU A 6 34.30 35.75 -40.46
C LEU A 6 33.91 35.16 -39.09
N PHE A 7 33.03 35.87 -38.40
CA PHE A 7 32.29 35.38 -37.23
C PHE A 7 31.38 34.24 -37.67
N LEU A 8 31.51 33.08 -37.03
CA LEU A 8 30.43 32.12 -36.86
C LEU A 8 30.50 31.64 -35.41
N SER A 9 29.69 32.26 -34.57
CA SER A 9 29.40 31.81 -33.22
C SER A 9 28.71 30.46 -33.27
N LEU A 10 29.48 29.38 -33.21
CA LEU A 10 28.98 28.07 -32.78
C LEU A 10 29.13 28.01 -31.27
N PHE A 11 28.16 28.56 -30.55
CA PHE A 11 27.90 28.06 -29.20
C PHE A 11 27.32 26.65 -29.41
N SER A 12 28.18 25.65 -29.25
CA SER A 12 27.78 24.26 -29.08
C SER A 12 26.84 24.19 -27.88
N TYR A 13 25.57 23.92 -28.17
CA TYR A 13 24.49 23.85 -27.20
C TYR A 13 24.52 22.49 -26.52
N ALA A 14 24.73 22.44 -25.21
CA ALA A 14 24.63 21.19 -24.46
C ALA A 14 23.18 21.00 -23.98
N ALA A 15 22.32 20.53 -24.87
CA ALA A 15 21.10 19.83 -24.48
C ALA A 15 21.49 18.41 -24.09
N SER A 16 21.26 18.00 -22.84
CA SER A 16 21.49 16.62 -22.41
C SER A 16 20.15 15.88 -22.38
N LYS A 17 20.09 14.70 -23.02
CA LYS A 17 19.03 13.72 -22.79
C LYS A 17 18.90 13.55 -21.27
N SER A 18 17.71 13.79 -20.71
CA SER A 18 17.46 13.40 -19.33
C SER A 18 17.23 11.90 -19.34
N GLU A 19 18.09 11.14 -18.66
CA GLU A 19 17.77 9.75 -18.39
C GLU A 19 16.51 9.70 -17.52
N LEU A 20 15.49 8.99 -18.00
CA LEU A 20 14.29 8.74 -17.22
C LEU A 20 14.62 7.69 -16.18
N SER A 21 14.33 7.99 -14.91
CA SER A 21 14.35 6.98 -13.86
C SER A 21 13.17 6.02 -14.02
N CYS A 22 13.26 4.85 -13.41
CA CYS A 22 12.12 3.91 -13.34
C CYS A 22 10.89 4.55 -12.71
N ARG A 23 11.07 5.45 -11.72
CA ARG A 23 9.99 6.27 -11.17
C ARG A 23 9.31 7.11 -12.25
N HIS A 24 10.08 7.79 -13.11
CA HIS A 24 9.48 8.59 -14.17
C HIS A 24 8.71 7.75 -15.19
N ILE A 25 9.26 6.59 -15.58
CA ILE A 25 8.62 5.65 -16.49
C ILE A 25 7.29 5.15 -15.91
N ARG A 26 7.32 4.70 -14.65
CA ARG A 26 6.12 4.25 -13.92
C ARG A 26 5.09 5.38 -13.82
N GLU A 27 5.50 6.59 -13.50
CA GLU A 27 4.58 7.73 -13.42
C GLU A 27 3.94 8.08 -14.77
N PHE A 28 4.65 7.95 -15.90
CA PHE A 28 4.02 8.07 -17.23
C PHE A 28 2.98 6.98 -17.44
N VAL A 29 3.36 5.70 -17.26
CA VAL A 29 2.47 4.56 -17.53
C VAL A 29 1.24 4.56 -16.61
N ASP A 30 1.45 4.70 -15.30
CA ASP A 30 0.40 4.69 -14.29
C ASP A 30 -0.57 5.84 -14.51
N ARG A 31 -0.08 7.03 -14.87
CA ARG A 31 -0.96 8.17 -15.08
C ARG A 31 -1.80 8.04 -16.35
N HIS A 32 -1.25 7.44 -17.42
CA HIS A 32 -2.04 7.09 -18.60
C HIS A 32 -3.11 6.05 -18.26
N ASN A 33 -2.74 4.98 -17.55
CA ASN A 33 -3.67 3.93 -17.17
C ASN A 33 -4.74 4.40 -16.18
N TYR A 34 -4.40 5.32 -15.27
CA TYR A 34 -5.35 5.98 -14.37
C TYR A 34 -6.47 6.68 -15.17
N TRP A 35 -6.12 7.52 -16.14
CA TRP A 35 -7.11 8.25 -16.93
C TRP A 35 -7.92 7.35 -17.87
N ARG A 36 -7.28 6.35 -18.48
CA ARG A 36 -7.95 5.33 -19.31
C ARG A 36 -8.94 4.50 -18.49
N LEU A 37 -8.59 4.16 -17.25
CA LEU A 37 -9.50 3.47 -16.32
C LEU A 37 -10.70 4.37 -15.94
N LYS A 38 -10.48 5.66 -15.68
CA LYS A 38 -11.56 6.61 -15.42
C LYS A 38 -12.54 6.72 -16.60
N LEU A 39 -12.03 6.71 -17.84
CA LEU A 39 -12.85 6.63 -19.05
C LEU A 39 -13.63 5.31 -19.14
N ALA A 40 -12.99 4.17 -18.86
CA ALA A 40 -13.66 2.86 -18.86
C ALA A 40 -14.78 2.74 -17.82
N LYS A 41 -14.63 3.44 -16.69
CA LYS A 41 -15.65 3.53 -15.63
C LYS A 41 -16.75 4.54 -15.92
N GLY A 42 -16.61 5.39 -16.94
CA GLY A 42 -17.56 6.47 -17.22
C GLY A 42 -17.51 7.61 -16.20
N GLU A 43 -16.37 7.79 -15.53
CA GLU A 43 -16.19 8.78 -14.45
C GLU A 43 -15.73 10.15 -14.99
N ILE A 44 -15.54 10.29 -16.31
CA ILE A 44 -15.08 11.53 -16.93
C ILE A 44 -16.29 12.36 -17.41
N PRO A 45 -16.48 13.59 -16.89
CA PRO A 45 -17.58 14.44 -17.31
C PRO A 45 -17.57 14.70 -18.83
N ASN A 46 -18.75 14.69 -19.43
CA ASN A 46 -18.98 14.91 -20.87
C ASN A 46 -18.35 13.89 -21.82
N GLN A 47 -17.92 12.73 -21.30
CA GLN A 47 -17.37 11.63 -22.09
C GLN A 47 -18.17 10.35 -21.79
N PRO A 48 -18.60 9.58 -22.80
CA PRO A 48 -19.23 8.29 -22.55
C PRO A 48 -18.20 7.28 -22.04
N ALA A 49 -18.67 6.27 -21.30
CA ALA A 49 -17.81 5.20 -20.81
C ALA A 49 -17.21 4.40 -21.98
N ALA A 50 -15.92 4.09 -21.88
CA ALA A 50 -15.26 3.20 -22.83
C ALA A 50 -15.69 1.75 -22.55
N SER A 51 -16.32 1.10 -23.52
CA SER A 51 -16.72 -0.32 -23.40
C SER A 51 -15.55 -1.27 -23.62
N GLU A 52 -14.49 -0.80 -24.30
CA GLU A 52 -13.25 -1.53 -24.49
C GLU A 52 -12.07 -0.56 -24.36
N MET A 53 -11.27 -0.74 -23.32
CA MET A 53 -10.07 0.06 -23.08
C MET A 53 -8.96 -0.86 -22.59
N LYS A 54 -7.83 -0.85 -23.31
CA LYS A 54 -6.66 -1.69 -23.03
C LYS A 54 -5.67 -0.95 -22.14
N TYR A 55 -4.94 -1.71 -21.33
CA TYR A 55 -3.77 -1.18 -20.61
C TYR A 55 -2.73 -0.67 -21.60
N ILE A 56 -2.14 0.48 -21.26
CA ILE A 56 -0.89 0.93 -21.84
C ILE A 56 0.26 0.26 -21.09
N ILE A 57 1.23 -0.22 -21.85
CA ILE A 57 2.49 -0.78 -21.38
C ILE A 57 3.67 -0.02 -21.99
N TRP A 58 4.80 0.00 -21.29
CA TRP A 58 6.00 0.69 -21.76
C TRP A 58 6.66 -0.05 -22.94
N ASP A 59 7.19 0.71 -23.89
CA ASP A 59 7.89 0.21 -25.07
C ASP A 59 9.19 1.01 -25.28
N GLU A 60 10.32 0.32 -25.17
CA GLU A 60 11.66 0.93 -25.20
C GLU A 60 12.02 1.51 -26.57
N GLU A 61 11.48 0.95 -27.65
CA GLU A 61 11.72 1.46 -28.99
C GLU A 61 11.02 2.81 -29.18
N LEU A 62 9.77 2.92 -28.69
CA LEU A 62 9.06 4.19 -28.62
C LEU A 62 9.76 5.17 -27.68
N ALA A 63 10.32 4.72 -26.55
CA ALA A 63 10.99 5.58 -25.58
C ALA A 63 12.31 6.13 -26.15
N ALA A 64 13.08 5.29 -26.84
CA ALA A 64 14.30 5.70 -27.53
C ALA A 64 13.99 6.77 -28.59
N LYS A 65 12.97 6.54 -29.42
CA LYS A 65 12.50 7.51 -30.42
C LYS A 65 12.05 8.83 -29.79
N ALA A 66 11.24 8.76 -28.72
CA ALA A 66 10.75 9.93 -28.01
C ALA A 66 11.90 10.73 -27.37
N ALA A 67 12.88 10.04 -26.78
CA ALA A 67 14.04 10.68 -26.16
C ALA A 67 14.97 11.36 -27.17
N GLU A 68 15.19 10.72 -28.33
CA GLU A 68 15.93 11.33 -29.43
C GLU A 68 15.23 12.61 -29.89
N TRP A 69 13.92 12.56 -30.13
CA TRP A 69 13.17 13.73 -30.57
C TRP A 69 13.11 14.85 -29.53
N ALA A 70 12.88 14.50 -28.25
CA ALA A 70 12.86 15.47 -27.15
C ALA A 70 14.19 16.23 -27.04
N SER A 71 15.33 15.56 -27.32
CA SER A 71 16.67 16.17 -27.24
C SER A 71 16.88 17.34 -28.20
N ASN A 72 16.11 17.40 -29.30
CA ASN A 72 16.13 18.52 -30.23
C ASN A 72 15.57 19.82 -29.61
N ASN A 73 14.85 19.73 -28.48
CA ASN A 73 14.21 20.87 -27.78
C ASN A 73 13.39 21.76 -28.72
N GLN A 74 12.66 21.14 -29.65
CA GLN A 74 11.74 21.79 -30.57
C GLN A 74 10.31 21.44 -30.20
N TYR A 75 9.40 22.42 -30.30
CA TYR A 75 7.97 22.21 -30.12
C TYR A 75 7.30 21.89 -31.46
N THR A 76 7.80 20.84 -32.10
CA THR A 76 7.34 20.35 -33.41
C THR A 76 7.21 18.83 -33.36
N HIS A 77 6.25 18.29 -34.10
CA HIS A 77 6.05 16.85 -34.15
C HIS A 77 7.15 16.14 -34.94
N ASN A 78 7.49 14.92 -34.52
CA ASN A 78 8.44 14.09 -35.27
C ASN A 78 7.88 13.76 -36.67
N PRO A 79 8.56 14.17 -37.77
CA PRO A 79 8.08 13.87 -39.11
C PRO A 79 8.17 12.37 -39.44
N ASP A 80 9.07 11.63 -38.79
CA ASP A 80 9.15 10.18 -38.90
C ASP A 80 8.15 9.53 -37.94
N LYS A 81 7.10 8.92 -38.52
CA LYS A 81 6.08 8.18 -37.78
C LYS A 81 6.33 6.68 -37.71
N THR A 82 7.52 6.19 -38.07
CA THR A 82 7.85 4.77 -38.06
C THR A 82 8.63 4.38 -36.80
N VAL A 83 8.57 3.10 -36.45
CA VAL A 83 9.47 2.47 -35.49
C VAL A 83 10.41 1.51 -36.23
N GLY A 84 11.64 1.31 -35.75
CA GLY A 84 12.66 0.49 -36.41
C GLY A 84 12.28 -0.99 -36.61
N SER A 85 11.35 -1.50 -35.81
CA SER A 85 10.75 -2.84 -35.91
C SER A 85 9.61 -2.91 -36.93
N TYR A 86 9.16 -1.77 -37.46
CA TYR A 86 8.05 -1.63 -38.41
C TYR A 86 6.71 -2.22 -37.93
N ARG A 87 6.54 -2.46 -36.62
CA ARG A 87 5.33 -3.07 -36.05
C ARG A 87 4.06 -2.23 -36.21
N PHE A 88 4.21 -0.91 -36.27
CA PHE A 88 3.11 0.06 -36.42
C PHE A 88 3.66 1.45 -36.71
N THR A 89 2.76 2.39 -37.02
CA THR A 89 3.07 3.82 -37.01
C THR A 89 2.85 4.42 -35.62
N THR A 90 3.52 5.53 -35.32
CA THR A 90 3.53 6.16 -34.00
C THR A 90 2.62 7.39 -33.93
N GLY A 91 1.81 7.46 -32.86
CA GLY A 91 1.23 8.70 -32.36
C GLY A 91 2.24 9.48 -31.52
N GLU A 92 1.95 10.74 -31.20
CA GLU A 92 2.84 11.58 -30.40
C GLU A 92 2.09 12.66 -29.63
N ASN A 93 2.45 12.84 -28.36
CA ASN A 93 2.11 14.01 -27.57
C ASN A 93 3.39 14.74 -27.14
N ILE A 94 3.33 16.08 -27.13
CA ILE A 94 4.43 16.95 -26.71
C ILE A 94 3.96 17.84 -25.57
N PHE A 95 4.80 17.99 -24.55
CA PHE A 95 4.58 18.91 -23.44
C PHE A 95 5.84 19.71 -23.19
N TRP A 96 5.67 20.96 -22.75
CA TRP A 96 6.79 21.81 -22.37
C TRP A 96 6.44 22.57 -21.10
N THR A 97 7.44 22.81 -20.26
CA THR A 97 7.33 23.64 -19.06
C THR A 97 8.64 24.38 -18.80
N GLU A 98 8.56 25.52 -18.13
CA GLU A 98 9.68 26.38 -17.80
C GLU A 98 9.57 26.88 -16.36
N SER A 99 10.71 27.14 -15.72
CA SER A 99 10.75 27.71 -14.37
C SER A 99 11.97 28.62 -14.20
N THR A 100 11.82 29.67 -13.39
CA THR A 100 12.94 30.49 -12.90
C THR A 100 13.67 29.85 -11.73
N ASP A 101 13.05 28.86 -11.07
CA ASP A 101 13.69 28.07 -10.01
C ASP A 101 14.58 27.01 -10.64
N GLN A 102 15.89 27.17 -10.49
CA GLN A 102 16.89 26.24 -11.04
C GLN A 102 16.84 24.85 -10.37
N SER A 103 16.21 24.74 -9.20
CA SER A 103 15.98 23.47 -8.51
C SER A 103 14.71 22.73 -8.97
N TYR A 104 13.91 23.34 -9.85
CA TYR A 104 12.68 22.76 -10.38
C TYR A 104 12.94 21.41 -11.07
N LYS A 105 12.24 20.39 -10.60
CA LYS A 105 12.22 19.04 -11.16
C LYS A 105 10.90 18.81 -11.88
N PHE A 106 11.00 18.30 -13.09
CA PHE A 106 9.82 17.94 -13.87
C PHE A 106 9.18 16.66 -13.32
N GLU A 107 7.86 16.69 -13.16
CA GLU A 107 7.05 15.54 -12.74
C GLU A 107 6.24 15.01 -13.94
N PRO A 108 6.50 13.77 -14.42
CA PRO A 108 5.80 13.13 -15.54
C PRO A 108 4.27 13.23 -15.53
N ARG A 109 3.67 13.12 -14.34
CA ARG A 109 2.20 13.17 -14.17
C ARG A 109 1.62 14.50 -14.68
N SER A 110 2.34 15.61 -14.53
CA SER A 110 1.89 16.93 -14.95
C SER A 110 1.69 17.03 -16.46
N ALA A 111 2.54 16.37 -17.25
CA ALA A 111 2.38 16.34 -18.71
C ALA A 111 1.12 15.55 -19.11
N VAL A 112 0.93 14.37 -18.52
CA VAL A 112 -0.22 13.50 -18.82
C VAL A 112 -1.53 14.15 -18.39
N ASP A 113 -1.55 14.83 -17.24
CA ASP A 113 -2.71 15.57 -16.76
C ASP A 113 -3.06 16.75 -17.63
N SER A 114 -2.04 17.49 -18.07
CA SER A 114 -2.21 18.59 -19.02
C SER A 114 -2.85 18.08 -20.32
N TRP A 115 -2.32 17.01 -20.90
CA TRP A 115 -2.86 16.41 -22.11
C TRP A 115 -4.28 15.91 -21.92
N PHE A 116 -4.56 15.23 -20.82
CA PHE A 116 -5.88 14.68 -20.56
C PHE A 116 -6.92 15.77 -20.29
N SER A 117 -6.53 16.91 -19.70
CA SER A 117 -7.43 18.02 -19.37
C SER A 117 -8.20 18.59 -20.57
N GLU A 118 -7.70 18.38 -21.79
CA GLU A 118 -8.36 18.72 -23.06
C GLU A 118 -9.71 17.98 -23.25
N HIS A 119 -10.01 16.94 -22.46
CA HIS A 119 -11.31 16.24 -22.47
C HIS A 119 -12.51 17.18 -22.31
N LYS A 120 -12.32 18.34 -21.67
CA LYS A 120 -13.35 19.37 -21.45
C LYS A 120 -13.80 20.02 -22.75
N ASP A 121 -12.93 20.00 -23.76
CA ASP A 121 -13.13 20.66 -25.04
C ASP A 121 -13.45 19.67 -26.17
N PHE A 122 -13.37 18.37 -25.90
CA PHE A 122 -13.73 17.33 -26.85
C PHE A 122 -15.18 16.88 -26.69
N ASN A 123 -15.98 17.03 -27.74
CA ASN A 123 -17.29 16.35 -27.81
C ASN A 123 -17.08 14.96 -28.40
N TYR A 124 -17.46 13.93 -27.66
CA TYR A 124 -17.25 12.55 -28.08
C TYR A 124 -17.88 12.26 -29.45
N GLY A 125 -17.06 11.77 -30.37
CA GLY A 125 -17.46 11.43 -31.73
C GLY A 125 -16.25 11.14 -32.61
N PRO A 126 -16.47 10.83 -33.90
CA PRO A 126 -15.40 10.60 -34.86
C PRO A 126 -14.51 11.84 -34.99
N VAL A 127 -13.21 11.66 -34.83
CA VAL A 127 -12.21 12.71 -34.90
C VAL A 127 -12.11 13.25 -36.34
N GLN A 128 -12.21 14.57 -36.52
CA GLN A 128 -12.25 15.23 -37.83
C GLN A 128 -11.05 16.15 -38.05
N SER A 129 -10.60 16.26 -39.29
CA SER A 129 -9.42 17.07 -39.67
C SER A 129 -9.55 18.55 -39.30
N TRP A 130 -10.76 19.12 -39.37
CA TRP A 130 -10.99 20.52 -39.01
C TRP A 130 -10.75 20.83 -37.53
N GLN A 131 -10.81 19.82 -36.65
CA GLN A 131 -10.57 19.97 -35.22
C GLN A 131 -9.08 20.13 -34.86
N PHE A 132 -8.18 19.94 -35.83
CA PHE A 132 -6.73 20.11 -35.68
C PHE A 132 -6.21 21.37 -36.39
N LEU A 133 -7.11 22.21 -36.92
CA LEU A 133 -6.74 23.48 -37.53
C LEU A 133 -6.37 24.51 -36.45
N PRO A 134 -5.51 25.50 -36.75
CA PRO A 134 -4.99 26.43 -35.74
C PRO A 134 -6.03 27.22 -34.95
N PHE A 135 -7.26 27.36 -35.48
CA PHE A 135 -8.37 28.07 -34.84
C PHE A 135 -9.28 27.18 -33.98
N ALA A 136 -9.08 25.85 -34.02
CA ALA A 136 -9.86 24.90 -33.23
C ALA A 136 -9.31 24.76 -31.80
N LYS A 137 -10.15 24.29 -30.88
CA LYS A 137 -9.71 23.96 -29.52
C LYS A 137 -8.74 22.78 -29.55
N LYS A 138 -7.73 22.81 -28.67
CA LYS A 138 -6.75 21.72 -28.56
C LYS A 138 -7.42 20.51 -27.92
N ILE A 139 -7.58 19.45 -28.72
CA ILE A 139 -8.17 18.17 -28.28
C ILE A 139 -7.26 16.97 -28.57
N GLY A 140 -6.21 17.19 -29.37
CA GLY A 140 -5.42 16.12 -29.97
C GLY A 140 -4.62 15.32 -28.95
N HIS A 141 -4.21 15.95 -27.84
CA HIS A 141 -3.46 15.23 -26.81
C HIS A 141 -4.39 14.34 -26.00
N TYR A 142 -5.58 14.83 -25.63
CA TYR A 142 -6.58 14.01 -24.95
C TYR A 142 -6.98 12.81 -25.80
N THR A 143 -7.32 13.02 -27.07
CA THR A 143 -7.77 11.90 -27.92
C THR A 143 -6.66 10.86 -28.06
N GLN A 144 -5.38 11.26 -28.11
CA GLN A 144 -4.26 10.32 -28.14
C GLN A 144 -4.11 9.52 -26.84
N VAL A 145 -4.26 10.15 -25.67
CA VAL A 145 -4.23 9.44 -24.37
C VAL A 145 -5.41 8.46 -24.24
N ALA A 146 -6.59 8.89 -24.70
CA ALA A 146 -7.83 8.12 -24.68
C ALA A 146 -7.91 7.04 -25.79
N TRP A 147 -6.90 6.91 -26.66
CA TRP A 147 -6.99 6.04 -27.82
C TRP A 147 -6.87 4.56 -27.42
N SER A 148 -8.00 3.83 -27.44
CA SER A 148 -8.11 2.45 -26.93
C SER A 148 -7.13 1.46 -27.58
N ASP A 149 -6.82 1.65 -28.86
CA ASP A 149 -5.90 0.78 -29.61
C ASP A 149 -4.43 1.13 -29.41
N SER A 150 -4.10 2.30 -28.85
CA SER A 150 -2.72 2.59 -28.44
C SER A 150 -2.42 1.81 -27.16
N ILE A 151 -1.58 0.79 -27.28
CA ILE A 151 -1.24 -0.16 -26.21
C ILE A 151 0.21 -0.01 -25.73
N TYR A 152 1.10 0.50 -26.57
CA TYR A 152 2.50 0.75 -26.27
C TYR A 152 2.74 2.25 -26.07
N LEU A 153 3.53 2.60 -25.06
CA LEU A 153 3.93 3.96 -24.73
C LEU A 153 5.43 4.02 -24.52
N GLY A 154 6.09 5.01 -25.10
CA GLY A 154 7.46 5.35 -24.74
C GLY A 154 7.64 6.85 -24.70
N CYS A 155 8.24 7.36 -23.62
CA CYS A 155 8.41 8.79 -23.41
C CYS A 155 9.88 9.17 -23.27
N GLY A 156 10.20 10.41 -23.61
CA GLY A 156 11.52 11.01 -23.51
C GLY A 156 11.42 12.43 -22.96
N VAL A 157 12.40 12.80 -22.13
CA VAL A 157 12.48 14.13 -21.53
C VAL A 157 13.84 14.75 -21.82
N SER A 158 13.83 16.01 -22.24
CA SER A 158 15.02 16.84 -22.41
C SER A 158 14.98 18.01 -21.43
N LYS A 159 16.13 18.34 -20.87
CA LYS A 159 16.33 19.49 -19.98
C LYS A 159 17.29 20.48 -20.64
N ALA A 160 16.91 21.75 -20.69
CA ALA A 160 17.75 22.82 -21.22
C ALA A 160 17.76 24.03 -20.28
N TYR A 161 18.85 24.81 -20.29
CA TYR A 161 18.95 26.08 -19.56
C TYR A 161 19.06 27.23 -20.56
N ARG A 162 18.20 28.25 -20.45
CA ARG A 162 18.27 29.45 -21.31
C ARG A 162 18.01 30.70 -20.47
N ASN A 163 18.89 31.71 -20.56
CA ASN A 163 18.69 33.03 -19.94
C ASN A 163 18.32 32.98 -18.43
N GLY A 164 18.85 32.02 -17.67
CA GLY A 164 18.55 31.84 -16.25
C GLY A 164 17.32 30.99 -15.92
N TRP A 165 16.60 30.51 -16.93
CA TRP A 165 15.44 29.62 -16.81
C TRP A 165 15.82 28.17 -17.10
N VAL A 166 15.12 27.24 -16.45
CA VAL A 166 15.16 25.80 -16.75
C VAL A 166 13.94 25.41 -17.58
N TYR A 167 14.17 24.67 -18.66
CA TYR A 167 13.17 24.20 -19.60
C TYR A 167 13.15 22.68 -19.61
N TYR A 168 11.94 22.11 -19.61
CA TYR A 168 11.73 20.69 -19.87
C TYR A 168 10.87 20.52 -21.13
N THR A 169 11.34 19.68 -22.05
CA THR A 169 10.56 19.21 -23.20
C THR A 169 10.29 17.73 -23.04
N VAL A 170 9.02 17.34 -23.15
CA VAL A 170 8.55 15.98 -22.96
C VAL A 170 7.91 15.54 -24.26
N VAL A 171 8.29 14.36 -24.74
CA VAL A 171 7.69 13.71 -25.89
C VAL A 171 7.24 12.33 -25.45
N CYS A 172 6.02 11.94 -25.77
CA CYS A 172 5.54 10.57 -25.60
C CYS A 172 5.05 10.05 -26.95
N ASN A 173 5.61 8.92 -27.40
CA ASN A 173 5.14 8.20 -28.59
C ASN A 173 4.23 7.04 -28.20
N TYR A 174 3.20 6.82 -29.02
CA TYR A 174 2.14 5.84 -28.80
C TYR A 174 2.09 4.84 -29.94
N GLY A 175 1.91 3.56 -29.64
CA GLY A 175 1.85 2.48 -30.63
C GLY A 175 0.70 1.50 -30.39
N PRO A 176 -0.03 1.08 -31.43
CA PRO A 176 -0.21 1.77 -32.72
C PRO A 176 -0.70 3.23 -32.59
N THR A 177 -0.54 4.01 -33.65
CA THR A 177 -0.94 5.43 -33.69
C THR A 177 -2.40 5.64 -33.33
N GLY A 178 -2.65 6.69 -32.55
CA GLY A 178 -4.00 7.19 -32.31
C GLY A 178 -4.37 8.31 -33.28
N ASN A 179 -5.48 8.99 -32.97
CA ASN A 179 -6.01 10.14 -33.72
C ASN A 179 -6.30 9.81 -35.20
N ASN A 180 -6.82 8.62 -35.48
CA ASN A 180 -7.22 8.24 -36.83
C ASN A 180 -8.47 9.01 -37.27
N MET A 181 -8.39 9.73 -38.38
CA MET A 181 -9.48 10.57 -38.89
C MET A 181 -10.70 9.72 -39.24
N GLY A 182 -11.89 10.15 -38.81
CA GLY A 182 -13.15 9.43 -38.99
C GLY A 182 -13.40 8.33 -37.97
N TRP A 183 -12.49 8.11 -37.01
CA TRP A 183 -12.64 7.11 -35.95
C TRP A 183 -12.86 7.78 -34.59
N THR A 184 -13.51 7.07 -33.67
CA THR A 184 -13.64 7.47 -32.27
C THR A 184 -12.39 7.03 -31.49
N PRO A 185 -12.00 7.73 -30.41
CA PRO A 185 -10.83 7.33 -29.62
C PRO A 185 -10.97 5.95 -28.97
N TYR A 186 -12.19 5.57 -28.60
CA TYR A 186 -12.53 4.29 -28.00
C TYR A 186 -13.98 3.95 -28.32
N PRO A 187 -14.40 2.69 -28.27
CA PRO A 187 -15.81 2.34 -28.43
C PRO A 187 -16.61 2.75 -27.18
N ALA A 188 -17.72 3.47 -27.36
CA ALA A 188 -18.62 3.87 -26.28
C ALA A 188 -19.64 2.77 -26.00
N GLY A 189 -19.89 2.48 -24.72
CA GLY A 189 -20.91 1.53 -24.33
C GLY A 189 -21.11 1.48 -22.82
N ARG A 190 -21.67 0.36 -22.31
CA ARG A 190 -21.81 0.18 -20.85
C ARG A 190 -20.42 0.18 -20.20
N PRO A 191 -20.26 0.79 -19.02
CA PRO A 191 -18.98 0.80 -18.32
C PRO A 191 -18.46 -0.64 -18.15
N SER A 192 -17.28 -0.93 -18.68
CA SER A 192 -16.63 -2.24 -18.46
C SER A 192 -16.14 -2.36 -17.01
N GLY A 193 -15.93 -1.23 -16.33
CA GLY A 193 -15.45 -1.18 -14.94
C GLY A 193 -13.99 -1.61 -14.75
N GLN A 194 -13.34 -2.11 -15.80
CA GLN A 194 -12.00 -2.69 -15.81
C GLN A 194 -11.33 -2.43 -17.17
N LEU A 195 -9.99 -2.45 -17.17
CA LEU A 195 -9.18 -2.44 -18.39
C LEU A 195 -8.96 -3.89 -18.85
N PHE A 196 -9.00 -4.13 -20.15
CA PHE A 196 -8.80 -5.48 -20.71
C PHE A 196 -7.31 -5.84 -20.73
N GLN A 197 -6.97 -7.01 -20.17
CA GLN A 197 -5.62 -7.57 -20.18
C GLN A 197 -5.41 -8.36 -21.49
N ILE A 198 -4.28 -8.13 -22.18
CA ILE A 198 -3.99 -8.83 -23.43
C ILE A 198 -3.55 -10.27 -23.11
N LEU A 199 -4.40 -11.24 -23.43
CA LEU A 199 -4.08 -12.67 -23.39
C LEU A 199 -3.25 -13.07 -24.61
N PHE A 200 -1.94 -12.81 -24.67
CA PHE A 200 -1.04 -13.50 -25.62
C PHE A 200 0.43 -13.58 -25.13
N ILE A 201 0.84 -14.81 -24.82
CA ILE A 201 2.14 -15.54 -24.96
C ILE A 201 3.48 -14.74 -24.81
N PRO A 202 4.39 -15.20 -23.93
CA PRO A 202 5.61 -14.48 -23.55
C PRO A 202 6.76 -14.76 -24.54
N ILE A 203 7.09 -13.86 -25.47
CA ILE A 203 8.36 -13.92 -26.20
C ILE A 203 8.89 -12.49 -26.48
N LEU A 204 10.17 -12.30 -26.17
CA LEU A 204 11.07 -11.15 -26.38
C LEU A 204 11.03 -10.02 -25.35
N CYS A 205 11.61 -10.30 -24.18
CA CYS A 205 12.50 -9.32 -23.55
C CYS A 205 13.79 -10.07 -23.13
N VAL A 206 14.78 -10.07 -24.03
CA VAL A 206 16.14 -10.55 -23.75
C VAL A 206 17.04 -9.32 -23.78
N ILE A 207 17.47 -8.93 -22.58
CA ILE A 207 18.63 -8.08 -22.25
C ILE A 207 18.47 -6.56 -22.52
N SER A 208 18.11 -5.82 -21.46
CA SER A 208 19.05 -4.87 -20.87
C SER A 208 19.08 -5.07 -19.35
N SER A 209 20.24 -5.42 -18.83
CA SER A 209 20.49 -5.84 -17.44
C SER A 209 20.69 -4.66 -16.48
N THR A 210 20.01 -3.53 -16.69
CA THR A 210 20.24 -2.30 -15.91
C THR A 210 19.03 -1.77 -15.14
N CYS A 211 17.86 -2.42 -15.23
CA CYS A 211 16.68 -2.05 -14.44
C CYS A 211 16.05 -3.27 -13.77
N ALA A 212 16.82 -3.93 -12.91
CA ALA A 212 16.26 -4.74 -11.83
C ALA A 212 15.97 -3.80 -10.66
N GLU A 213 14.71 -3.51 -10.36
CA GLU A 213 14.34 -2.76 -9.16
C GLU A 213 14.52 -3.71 -7.95
N GLU A 214 15.26 -3.28 -6.92
CA GLU A 214 15.29 -4.01 -5.66
C GLU A 214 13.93 -3.85 -4.97
N MET A 215 13.05 -4.83 -5.10
CA MET A 215 11.86 -4.92 -4.26
C MET A 215 12.31 -5.36 -2.86
N ILE A 216 12.50 -4.41 -1.95
CA ILE A 216 12.73 -4.73 -0.55
C ILE A 216 11.37 -5.01 0.10
N LEU A 217 11.15 -6.27 0.48
CA LEU A 217 9.91 -6.76 1.03
C LEU A 217 9.94 -6.67 2.55
N ASP A 218 9.02 -5.88 3.11
CA ASP A 218 8.80 -5.88 4.55
C ASP A 218 8.04 -7.15 4.96
N PRO A 219 8.38 -7.75 6.13
CA PRO A 219 7.55 -8.78 6.70
C PRO A 219 6.17 -8.21 7.01
N PRO A 220 5.10 -9.01 6.88
CA PRO A 220 3.73 -8.57 7.07
C PRO A 220 3.38 -8.57 8.56
N LEU A 221 4.29 -8.01 9.38
CA LEU A 221 4.09 -7.71 10.79
C LEU A 221 3.13 -6.53 10.95
N ARG A 222 3.05 -5.68 9.93
CA ARG A 222 2.13 -4.53 9.82
C ARG A 222 1.15 -4.77 8.69
N VAL A 223 -0.05 -4.22 8.82
CA VAL A 223 -1.02 -4.11 7.72
C VAL A 223 -1.50 -2.66 7.63
N ASP A 224 -1.28 -2.03 6.47
CA ASP A 224 -1.99 -0.79 6.16
C ASP A 224 -3.45 -1.14 5.86
N LEU A 225 -4.34 -0.90 6.83
CA LEU A 225 -5.76 -1.14 6.66
C LEU A 225 -6.30 -0.20 5.58
N SER A 226 -6.62 -0.76 4.41
CA SER A 226 -7.29 -0.03 3.34
C SER A 226 -8.63 0.48 3.85
N SER A 227 -8.93 1.78 3.72
CA SER A 227 -10.25 2.28 4.13
C SER A 227 -11.36 1.64 3.31
N PRO A 228 -12.61 1.64 3.82
CA PRO A 228 -13.75 1.20 3.03
C PRO A 228 -13.80 1.97 1.72
N ALA A 229 -14.19 1.29 0.63
CA ALA A 229 -14.41 1.98 -0.64
C ALA A 229 -15.45 3.08 -0.43
N ASP A 230 -15.12 4.31 -0.82
CA ASP A 230 -16.06 5.43 -0.79
C ASP A 230 -17.30 5.02 -1.57
N VAL A 231 -18.45 5.01 -0.90
CA VAL A 231 -19.74 4.92 -1.60
C VAL A 231 -19.81 6.19 -2.44
N GLN A 232 -19.72 6.05 -3.76
CA GLN A 232 -19.57 7.12 -4.77
C GLN A 232 -20.74 8.14 -4.84
N PHE A 233 -21.55 8.23 -3.81
CA PHE A 233 -22.63 9.20 -3.70
C PHE A 233 -22.69 9.64 -2.25
N LEU A 234 -22.08 10.79 -1.92
CA LEU A 234 -22.54 11.77 -0.93
C LEU A 234 -21.57 12.97 -0.92
N THR A 235 -22.17 14.17 -0.92
CA THR A 235 -21.75 15.56 -0.62
C THR A 235 -20.28 15.97 -0.34
N PRO A 236 -19.93 17.28 -0.46
CA PRO A 236 -18.57 17.79 -0.20
C PRO A 236 -17.96 17.26 1.10
N SER A 237 -16.64 17.06 1.14
CA SER A 237 -15.90 16.48 2.26
C SER A 237 -16.23 17.14 3.61
N ASN A 238 -17.05 16.48 4.44
CA ASN A 238 -17.28 16.87 5.84
C ASN A 238 -16.11 16.47 6.76
N VAL A 239 -15.16 15.68 6.26
CA VAL A 239 -13.95 15.32 6.99
C VAL A 239 -12.97 16.50 6.96
N LYS A 240 -12.54 16.94 8.13
CA LYS A 240 -11.52 17.98 8.29
C LYS A 240 -10.31 17.43 9.02
N THR A 241 -9.13 17.87 8.61
CA THR A 241 -7.85 17.55 9.26
C THR A 241 -7.44 18.71 10.14
N GLU A 242 -7.10 18.41 11.39
CA GLU A 242 -6.62 19.36 12.38
C GLU A 242 -5.41 18.78 13.12
N TRP A 243 -4.82 19.61 13.97
CA TRP A 243 -3.60 19.30 14.68
C TRP A 243 -3.68 19.79 16.12
N ILE A 244 -3.20 18.97 17.04
CA ILE A 244 -3.14 19.28 18.47
C ILE A 244 -1.69 19.18 18.97
N ASP A 245 -1.31 20.09 19.87
CA ASP A 245 0.01 20.03 20.50
C ASP A 245 -0.01 18.97 21.60
N MET A 246 0.93 18.02 21.50
CA MET A 246 1.09 16.88 22.39
C MET A 246 2.45 16.93 23.08
N PRO A 247 2.54 16.56 24.37
CA PRO A 247 3.83 16.30 25.02
C PRO A 247 4.62 15.21 24.27
N ILE A 248 5.92 15.43 24.07
CA ILE A 248 6.81 14.37 23.57
C ILE A 248 6.92 13.25 24.61
N ASP A 249 7.02 13.61 25.88
CA ASP A 249 7.12 12.67 27.00
C ASP A 249 6.06 12.96 28.07
N HIS A 250 5.04 12.09 28.19
CA HIS A 250 3.99 12.20 29.21
C HIS A 250 4.45 11.78 30.62
N PHE A 251 5.62 11.16 30.73
CA PHE A 251 6.11 10.55 31.97
C PHE A 251 7.35 11.24 32.55
N ASP A 252 7.84 12.30 31.90
CA ASP A 252 8.86 13.20 32.44
C ASP A 252 8.28 14.62 32.63
N PRO A 253 7.91 15.03 33.85
CA PRO A 253 7.35 16.35 34.11
C PRO A 253 8.35 17.51 33.93
N GLN A 254 9.66 17.21 33.77
CA GLN A 254 10.68 18.22 33.49
C GLN A 254 10.83 18.48 31.99
N ASN A 255 10.32 17.57 31.15
CA ASN A 255 10.32 17.73 29.71
C ASN A 255 9.10 18.56 29.28
N THR A 256 9.36 19.75 28.72
CA THR A 256 8.32 20.66 28.22
C THR A 256 8.17 20.62 26.70
N ASP A 257 8.91 19.74 26.02
CA ASP A 257 8.90 19.66 24.57
C ASP A 257 7.58 19.06 24.07
N THR A 258 7.09 19.63 22.98
CA THR A 258 5.85 19.20 22.34
C THR A 258 6.06 18.87 20.87
N TYR A 259 5.13 18.10 20.31
CA TYR A 259 5.01 17.85 18.88
C TYR A 259 3.56 18.01 18.44
N ARG A 260 3.32 18.17 17.15
CA ARG A 260 1.96 18.25 16.63
C ARG A 260 1.47 16.86 16.25
N MET A 261 0.37 16.42 16.83
CA MET A 261 -0.34 15.20 16.45
C MET A 261 -1.49 15.55 15.52
N ARG A 262 -1.52 14.92 14.35
CA ARG A 262 -2.58 15.04 13.36
C ARG A 262 -3.80 14.26 13.83
N PHE A 263 -4.98 14.82 13.59
CA PHE A 263 -6.23 14.08 13.72
C PHE A 263 -7.22 14.55 12.67
N MET A 264 -8.19 13.71 12.35
CA MET A 264 -9.31 14.06 11.49
C MET A 264 -10.61 14.01 12.27
N PHE A 265 -11.61 14.75 11.83
CA PHE A 265 -12.95 14.65 12.40
C PHE A 265 -14.03 14.74 11.33
N ASN A 266 -15.20 14.19 11.65
CA ASN A 266 -16.41 14.32 10.87
C ASN A 266 -17.59 14.58 11.82
N ASP A 267 -18.27 15.72 11.61
CA ASP A 267 -19.37 16.21 12.42
C ASP A 267 -20.75 16.05 11.77
N GLU A 268 -20.84 15.33 10.64
CA GLU A 268 -22.05 15.14 9.83
C GLU A 268 -23.28 14.68 10.64
N PHE A 269 -23.07 13.83 11.66
CA PHE A 269 -24.15 13.25 12.46
C PHE A 269 -24.28 13.86 13.85
N PHE A 270 -23.52 14.92 14.15
CA PHE A 270 -23.44 15.45 15.51
C PHE A 270 -24.80 15.97 16.00
N GLY A 271 -25.32 15.36 17.07
CA GLY A 271 -26.63 15.68 17.65
C GLY A 271 -26.68 16.91 18.55
N GLY A 272 -25.55 17.58 18.78
CA GLY A 272 -25.42 18.73 19.68
C GLY A 272 -24.64 18.40 20.96
N ASP A 273 -24.61 19.34 21.89
CA ASP A 273 -23.80 19.25 23.11
C ASP A 273 -24.10 17.96 23.90
N GLY A 274 -23.05 17.27 24.33
CA GLY A 274 -23.15 15.99 25.05
C GLY A 274 -23.41 14.77 24.17
N SER A 275 -23.58 14.92 22.85
CA SER A 275 -23.65 13.77 21.93
C SER A 275 -22.38 12.90 22.03
N PRO A 276 -22.49 11.57 21.82
CA PRO A 276 -21.36 10.65 21.95
C PRO A 276 -20.19 10.99 21.01
N LEU A 277 -18.96 10.75 21.48
CA LEU A 277 -17.75 10.80 20.68
C LEU A 277 -17.35 9.39 20.27
N PHE A 278 -17.12 9.18 18.97
CA PHE A 278 -16.59 7.95 18.41
C PHE A 278 -15.17 8.22 17.92
N ILE A 279 -14.18 7.56 18.50
CA ILE A 279 -12.78 7.77 18.16
C ILE A 279 -12.23 6.50 17.51
N LEU A 280 -11.88 6.59 16.23
CA LEU A 280 -11.03 5.60 15.59
C LEU A 280 -9.59 5.87 16.04
N VAL A 281 -8.97 4.87 16.65
CA VAL A 281 -7.57 4.92 17.10
C VAL A 281 -6.69 4.55 15.91
N GLY A 282 -5.76 5.43 15.54
CA GLY A 282 -4.72 5.14 14.55
C GLY A 282 -3.73 4.12 15.07
N GLY A 283 -3.36 3.17 14.22
CA GLY A 283 -2.32 2.19 14.48
C GLY A 283 -1.01 2.58 13.79
N GLU A 284 -0.32 1.58 13.28
CA GLU A 284 1.00 1.63 12.68
C GLU A 284 1.03 2.20 11.23
N TRP A 285 0.17 3.17 10.94
CA TRP A 285 -0.08 3.69 9.59
C TRP A 285 -0.43 5.18 9.55
N ASP A 286 -0.39 5.74 8.34
CA ASP A 286 -0.88 7.08 8.00
C ASP A 286 -2.43 7.09 8.00
N ILE A 287 -3.04 8.01 8.74
CA ILE A 287 -4.51 8.11 8.79
C ILE A 287 -5.11 8.67 7.49
N VAL A 288 -6.18 8.05 7.01
CA VAL A 288 -6.88 8.43 5.77
C VAL A 288 -8.37 8.71 6.00
N GLU A 289 -8.91 9.68 5.27
CA GLU A 289 -10.26 10.22 5.46
C GLU A 289 -11.40 9.21 5.24
N GLY A 290 -11.19 8.18 4.41
CA GLY A 290 -12.23 7.19 4.07
C GLY A 290 -12.80 6.45 5.28
N TRP A 291 -12.01 6.30 6.35
CA TRP A 291 -12.44 5.69 7.61
C TRP A 291 -13.47 6.51 8.38
N LEU A 292 -13.59 7.81 8.09
CA LEU A 292 -14.60 8.69 8.67
C LEU A 292 -15.81 8.92 7.76
N ARG A 293 -15.88 8.23 6.62
CA ARG A 293 -16.97 8.37 5.63
C ARG A 293 -17.79 7.11 5.44
N ALA A 294 -17.28 5.98 5.92
CA ALA A 294 -17.87 4.67 5.68
C ALA A 294 -17.39 3.68 6.75
N GLY A 295 -17.93 2.46 6.70
CA GLY A 295 -17.60 1.41 7.65
C GLY A 295 -18.47 1.40 8.90
N ASN A 296 -18.14 0.49 9.82
CA ASN A 296 -19.03 0.17 10.92
C ASN A 296 -19.08 1.27 12.00
N MET A 297 -17.97 1.97 12.26
CA MET A 297 -17.96 3.13 13.15
C MET A 297 -18.82 4.27 12.59
N TYR A 298 -18.72 4.55 11.28
CA TYR A 298 -19.53 5.58 10.62
C TYR A 298 -21.03 5.33 10.77
N LEU A 299 -21.48 4.09 10.53
CA LEU A 299 -22.87 3.70 10.76
C LEU A 299 -23.26 3.78 12.24
N THR A 300 -22.34 3.46 13.15
CA THR A 300 -22.59 3.61 14.60
C THR A 300 -22.78 5.08 14.97
N ALA A 301 -21.97 5.98 14.43
CA ALA A 301 -22.12 7.41 14.65
C ALA A 301 -23.44 7.95 14.09
N GLN A 302 -23.84 7.50 12.89
CA GLN A 302 -25.13 7.83 12.29
C GLN A 302 -26.30 7.39 13.18
N GLU A 303 -26.30 6.14 13.65
CA GLU A 303 -27.36 5.55 14.48
C GLU A 303 -27.47 6.23 15.86
N ASN A 304 -26.39 6.85 16.37
CA ASN A 304 -26.30 7.41 17.71
C ASN A 304 -26.06 8.93 17.75
N LYS A 305 -26.22 9.64 16.62
CA LYS A 305 -26.00 11.08 16.49
C LYS A 305 -24.62 11.56 17.01
N GLY A 306 -23.60 10.78 16.68
CA GLY A 306 -22.25 10.94 17.22
C GLY A 306 -21.37 11.91 16.46
N TYR A 307 -20.34 12.39 17.16
CA TYR A 307 -19.21 13.10 16.58
C TYR A 307 -18.06 12.11 16.36
N MET A 308 -17.43 12.11 15.19
CA MET A 308 -16.33 11.18 14.91
C MET A 308 -14.97 11.87 14.92
N PHE A 309 -13.98 11.21 15.51
CA PHE A 309 -12.56 11.55 15.44
C PHE A 309 -11.76 10.37 14.90
N TYR A 310 -10.63 10.67 14.27
CA TYR A 310 -9.60 9.71 13.91
C TYR A 310 -8.24 10.27 14.36
N THR A 311 -7.65 9.68 15.39
CA THR A 311 -6.37 10.15 15.96
C THR A 311 -5.20 9.43 15.29
N GLU A 312 -4.17 10.16 14.84
CA GLU A 312 -2.95 9.55 14.34
C GLU A 312 -2.00 9.17 15.48
N HIS A 313 -1.35 8.01 15.35
CA HIS A 313 -0.39 7.53 16.34
C HIS A 313 0.94 8.30 16.22
N ARG A 314 1.61 8.58 17.35
CA ARG A 314 2.96 9.15 17.36
C ARG A 314 3.94 8.34 16.48
N TYR A 315 4.80 9.01 15.73
CA TYR A 315 5.76 8.46 14.76
C TYR A 315 5.18 7.81 13.50
N TYR A 316 3.86 7.88 13.29
CA TYR A 316 3.24 7.40 12.06
C TYR A 316 2.62 8.54 11.26
N GLY A 317 2.61 8.39 9.94
CA GLY A 317 2.07 9.38 9.02
C GLY A 317 2.78 10.73 9.19
N GLU A 318 2.03 11.76 9.56
CA GLU A 318 2.57 13.12 9.73
C GLU A 318 2.78 13.52 11.20
N SER A 319 2.39 12.66 12.16
CA SER A 319 2.48 12.91 13.60
C SER A 319 3.84 12.53 14.18
N LEU A 320 4.85 13.33 13.87
CA LEU A 320 6.26 12.98 14.11
C LEU A 320 6.87 13.81 15.26
N PRO A 321 7.07 13.23 16.47
CA PRO A 321 7.85 13.89 17.53
C PRO A 321 9.25 14.31 17.07
N TYR A 322 9.90 13.46 16.26
CA TYR A 322 11.16 13.78 15.59
C TYR A 322 11.11 13.27 14.14
N GLN A 323 11.68 14.05 13.22
CA GLN A 323 11.74 13.71 11.79
C GLN A 323 12.76 12.61 11.46
N ASN A 324 13.77 12.42 12.32
CA ASN A 324 14.82 11.43 12.13
C ASN A 324 14.64 10.28 13.11
N PHE A 325 14.46 9.06 12.61
CA PHE A 325 14.14 7.86 13.39
C PHE A 325 15.41 7.15 13.88
N THR A 326 16.31 7.91 14.52
CA THR A 326 17.41 7.31 15.28
C THR A 326 16.84 6.52 16.46
N THR A 327 17.57 5.52 16.94
CA THR A 327 17.17 4.73 18.12
C THR A 327 16.90 5.61 19.34
N GLU A 328 17.71 6.65 19.53
CA GLU A 328 17.51 7.63 20.59
C GLU A 328 16.17 8.37 20.42
N ASN A 329 15.87 8.87 19.22
CA ASN A 329 14.60 9.56 18.97
C ASN A 329 13.41 8.61 19.07
N LEU A 330 13.54 7.36 18.63
CA LEU A 330 12.47 6.36 18.71
C LEU A 330 12.15 5.91 20.14
N ARG A 331 12.93 6.26 21.16
CA ARG A 331 12.63 5.88 22.56
C ARG A 331 11.25 6.32 23.06
N PHE A 332 10.69 7.38 22.47
CA PHE A 332 9.34 7.87 22.78
C PHE A 332 8.24 7.17 21.99
N LEU A 333 8.60 6.29 21.05
CA LEU A 333 7.69 5.38 20.36
C LEU A 333 7.49 4.12 21.22
N ASN A 334 6.54 4.19 22.13
CA ASN A 334 6.09 3.06 22.94
C ASN A 334 4.60 3.22 23.28
N VAL A 335 3.95 2.14 23.68
CA VAL A 335 2.51 2.13 23.89
C VAL A 335 2.06 2.88 25.12
N ASP A 336 2.88 2.95 26.17
CA ASP A 336 2.54 3.76 27.35
C ASP A 336 2.35 5.23 26.95
N GLN A 337 3.26 5.75 26.13
CA GLN A 337 3.20 7.10 25.60
C GLN A 337 2.01 7.29 24.65
N ALA A 338 1.78 6.34 23.74
CA ALA A 338 0.67 6.42 22.79
C ALA A 338 -0.71 6.37 23.48
N LEU A 339 -0.86 5.57 24.53
CA LEU A 339 -2.07 5.56 25.35
C LEU A 339 -2.22 6.88 26.14
N ALA A 340 -1.11 7.50 26.55
CA ALA A 340 -1.15 8.81 27.19
C ALA A 340 -1.52 9.94 26.20
N ASP A 341 -1.08 9.88 24.93
CA ASP A 341 -1.56 10.79 23.88
C ASP A 341 -3.07 10.71 23.72
N LEU A 342 -3.61 9.49 23.62
CA LEU A 342 -5.05 9.28 23.47
C LEU A 342 -5.82 9.81 24.69
N ALA A 343 -5.27 9.62 25.90
CA ALA A 343 -5.88 10.14 27.12
C ALA A 343 -5.83 11.67 27.18
N TYR A 344 -4.72 12.27 26.77
CA TYR A 344 -4.57 13.72 26.65
C TYR A 344 -5.57 14.28 25.62
N PHE A 345 -5.63 13.70 24.43
CA PHE A 345 -6.58 14.07 23.37
C PHE A 345 -8.03 14.08 23.88
N ILE A 346 -8.46 13.00 24.54
CA ILE A 346 -9.83 12.90 25.06
C ILE A 346 -10.11 14.00 26.10
N ARG A 347 -9.16 14.28 27.01
CA ARG A 347 -9.32 15.35 28.01
C ARG A 347 -9.41 16.72 27.35
N GLU A 348 -8.57 16.99 26.36
CA GLU A 348 -8.60 18.25 25.62
C GLU A 348 -9.92 18.43 24.89
N MET A 349 -10.42 17.39 24.22
CA MET A 349 -11.74 17.45 23.58
C MET A 349 -12.85 17.69 24.61
N LYS A 350 -12.83 16.98 25.73
CA LYS A 350 -13.84 17.14 26.80
C LYS A 350 -13.71 18.46 27.59
N SER A 351 -12.60 19.18 27.48
CA SER A 351 -12.48 20.53 28.05
C SER A 351 -13.38 21.54 27.32
N HIS A 352 -13.71 21.27 26.05
CA HIS A 352 -14.63 22.09 25.28
C HIS A 352 -16.07 21.90 25.80
N PRO A 353 -16.83 22.97 26.10
CA PRO A 353 -18.17 22.87 26.71
C PRO A 353 -19.13 21.91 25.99
N ARG A 354 -19.13 21.94 24.66
CA ARG A 354 -19.94 21.05 23.81
C ARG A 354 -19.72 19.54 24.03
N PHE A 355 -18.58 19.15 24.60
CA PHE A 355 -18.16 17.75 24.76
C PHE A 355 -17.97 17.33 26.22
N ALA A 356 -18.19 18.23 27.19
CA ALA A 356 -17.94 17.98 28.60
C ALA A 356 -18.66 16.71 29.11
N GLU A 357 -19.94 16.56 28.74
CA GLU A 357 -20.80 15.45 29.13
C GLU A 357 -20.81 14.29 28.12
N SER A 358 -20.04 14.38 27.03
CA SER A 358 -20.06 13.34 25.99
C SER A 358 -19.46 12.03 26.51
N LYS A 359 -20.20 10.93 26.30
CA LYS A 359 -19.67 9.55 26.41
C LYS A 359 -18.71 9.28 25.25
N VAL A 360 -17.63 8.55 25.49
CA VAL A 360 -16.60 8.26 24.48
C VAL A 360 -16.53 6.77 24.19
N ILE A 361 -16.56 6.39 22.91
CA ILE A 361 -16.42 5.01 22.44
C ILE A 361 -15.20 4.94 21.51
N LEU A 362 -14.31 3.98 21.77
CA LEU A 362 -13.13 3.76 20.93
C LEU A 362 -13.36 2.65 19.90
N PHE A 363 -12.74 2.78 18.74
CA PHE A 363 -12.65 1.74 17.71
C PHE A 363 -11.18 1.57 17.31
N GLY A 364 -10.74 0.34 17.06
CA GLY A 364 -9.39 0.06 16.62
C GLY A 364 -9.29 -1.30 15.95
N GLY A 365 -8.40 -1.41 14.97
CA GLY A 365 -8.07 -2.66 14.27
C GLY A 365 -6.61 -3.04 14.46
N SER A 366 -6.25 -4.32 14.42
CA SER A 366 -4.85 -4.76 14.55
C SER A 366 -4.21 -4.26 15.85
N TYR A 367 -3.02 -3.68 15.81
CA TYR A 367 -2.40 -3.04 16.98
C TYR A 367 -3.25 -1.90 17.58
N ALA A 368 -4.00 -1.15 16.78
CA ALA A 368 -4.94 -0.17 17.35
C ALA A 368 -6.05 -0.82 18.18
N ALA A 369 -6.43 -2.08 17.89
CA ALA A 369 -7.32 -2.85 18.77
C ALA A 369 -6.65 -3.20 20.10
N ASN A 370 -5.34 -3.51 20.10
CA ASN A 370 -4.59 -3.66 21.34
C ASN A 370 -4.68 -2.39 22.18
N MET A 371 -4.45 -1.23 21.55
CA MET A 371 -4.59 0.07 22.22
C MET A 371 -6.00 0.29 22.77
N VAL A 372 -7.07 -0.06 22.05
CA VAL A 372 -8.44 0.06 22.58
C VAL A 372 -8.64 -0.75 23.86
N ILE A 373 -8.22 -2.02 23.87
CA ILE A 373 -8.36 -2.91 25.04
C ILE A 373 -7.48 -2.41 26.20
N TRP A 374 -6.23 -2.09 25.93
CA TRP A 374 -5.28 -1.60 26.94
C TRP A 374 -5.64 -0.22 27.48
N PHE A 375 -6.21 0.65 26.64
CA PHE A 375 -6.75 1.93 27.06
C PHE A 375 -7.93 1.75 28.00
N LYS A 376 -8.86 0.83 27.71
CA LYS A 376 -9.98 0.55 28.61
C LYS A 376 -9.51 0.00 29.95
N GLN A 377 -8.45 -0.80 29.97
CA GLN A 377 -7.84 -1.29 31.21
C GLN A 377 -7.21 -0.17 32.04
N ARG A 378 -6.51 0.78 31.39
CA ARG A 378 -5.69 1.79 32.10
C ARG A 378 -6.42 3.11 32.37
N TYR A 379 -7.31 3.51 31.47
CA TYR A 379 -8.08 4.76 31.54
C TYR A 379 -9.60 4.50 31.44
N PRO A 380 -10.17 3.56 32.23
CA PRO A 380 -11.59 3.22 32.11
C PRO A 380 -12.54 4.39 32.39
N HIS A 381 -12.06 5.42 33.11
CA HIS A 381 -12.80 6.63 33.46
C HIS A 381 -12.93 7.64 32.30
N LEU A 382 -12.15 7.49 31.22
CA LEU A 382 -12.20 8.39 30.06
C LEU A 382 -13.11 7.88 28.93
N VAL A 383 -13.46 6.59 28.95
CA VAL A 383 -14.21 5.94 27.87
C VAL A 383 -15.31 5.04 28.41
N GLU A 384 -16.48 5.09 27.78
CA GLU A 384 -17.61 4.23 28.12
C GLU A 384 -17.34 2.78 27.70
N GLY A 385 -16.80 2.59 26.50
CA GLY A 385 -16.44 1.27 25.97
C GLY A 385 -15.62 1.35 24.68
N GLY A 386 -15.40 0.21 24.03
CA GLY A 386 -14.70 0.19 22.75
C GLY A 386 -14.83 -1.11 21.96
N VAL A 387 -14.42 -1.07 20.69
CA VAL A 387 -14.37 -2.21 19.77
C VAL A 387 -12.92 -2.47 19.38
N GLY A 388 -12.41 -3.64 19.77
CA GLY A 388 -11.12 -4.17 19.35
C GLY A 388 -11.32 -5.19 18.25
N SER A 389 -10.99 -4.81 17.01
CA SER A 389 -11.04 -5.71 15.86
C SER A 389 -9.68 -6.34 15.59
N SER A 390 -9.62 -7.67 15.62
CA SER A 390 -8.44 -8.47 15.24
C SER A 390 -7.17 -8.11 16.04
N GLY A 391 -7.32 -7.80 17.33
CA GLY A 391 -6.20 -7.36 18.18
C GLY A 391 -5.32 -8.50 18.69
N PRO A 392 -4.03 -8.56 18.32
CA PRO A 392 -3.08 -9.54 18.86
C PRO A 392 -2.55 -9.10 20.24
N ILE A 393 -3.40 -9.10 21.27
CA ILE A 393 -3.06 -8.54 22.59
C ILE A 393 -1.98 -9.30 23.37
N LEU A 394 -1.65 -10.53 22.98
CA LEU A 394 -0.55 -11.31 23.56
C LEU A 394 0.76 -11.03 22.83
N ALA A 395 1.68 -10.29 23.45
CA ALA A 395 3.05 -10.14 22.95
C ALA A 395 3.76 -11.51 22.95
N LYS A 396 4.36 -11.90 21.82
CA LYS A 396 4.98 -13.23 21.66
C LYS A 396 6.13 -13.17 20.66
N VAL A 397 7.35 -13.48 21.12
CA VAL A 397 8.55 -13.41 20.27
C VAL A 397 8.54 -14.50 19.20
N ASP A 398 8.48 -15.77 19.58
CA ASP A 398 8.42 -16.90 18.64
C ASP A 398 6.96 -17.23 18.29
N PHE A 399 6.48 -16.79 17.13
CA PHE A 399 5.08 -16.90 16.74
C PHE A 399 4.85 -17.79 15.50
N THR A 400 4.92 -19.11 15.71
CA THR A 400 4.61 -20.12 14.68
C THR A 400 3.13 -20.18 14.30
N GLY A 401 2.24 -19.87 15.26
CA GLY A 401 0.78 -19.96 15.10
C GLY A 401 0.25 -19.16 13.92
N TYR A 402 0.93 -18.06 13.56
CA TYR A 402 0.62 -17.27 12.38
C TYR A 402 0.60 -18.14 11.10
N LEU A 403 1.70 -18.83 10.81
CA LEU A 403 1.83 -19.65 9.59
C LEU A 403 1.01 -20.93 9.66
N GLU A 404 0.68 -21.41 10.86
CA GLU A 404 -0.29 -22.50 11.04
C GLU A 404 -1.70 -22.07 10.64
N VAL A 405 -2.14 -20.85 10.99
CA VAL A 405 -3.43 -20.32 10.53
C VAL A 405 -3.42 -20.07 9.02
N VAL A 406 -2.33 -19.51 8.45
CA VAL A 406 -2.20 -19.33 7.00
C VAL A 406 -2.36 -20.67 6.27
N HIS A 407 -1.69 -21.72 6.77
CA HIS A 407 -1.83 -23.08 6.25
C HIS A 407 -3.29 -23.55 6.29
N ARG A 408 -3.96 -23.44 7.45
CA ARG A 408 -5.37 -23.85 7.62
C ARG A 408 -6.32 -23.05 6.73
N ALA A 409 -6.07 -21.76 6.53
CA ALA A 409 -6.87 -20.90 5.66
C ALA A 409 -6.83 -21.41 4.22
N PHE A 410 -5.63 -21.62 3.65
CA PHE A 410 -5.49 -22.22 2.33
C PHE A 410 -6.04 -23.64 2.27
N GLN A 411 -5.89 -24.46 3.32
CA GLN A 411 -6.45 -25.82 3.33
C GLN A 411 -7.98 -25.79 3.24
N SER A 412 -8.62 -24.94 4.04
CA SER A 412 -10.08 -24.79 4.04
C SER A 412 -10.63 -24.26 2.71
N GLU A 413 -9.89 -23.39 2.03
CA GLU A 413 -10.34 -22.74 0.79
C GLU A 413 -9.80 -23.39 -0.50
N CYS A 414 -8.80 -24.27 -0.44
CA CYS A 414 -8.23 -24.92 -1.62
C CYS A 414 -8.39 -26.44 -1.65
N GLY A 415 -8.57 -27.08 -0.49
CA GLY A 415 -8.57 -28.53 -0.36
C GLY A 415 -7.17 -29.16 -0.37
N ASP A 416 -7.12 -30.46 -0.05
CA ASP A 416 -5.86 -31.15 0.29
C ASP A 416 -4.90 -31.34 -0.90
N GLN A 417 -5.43 -31.51 -2.12
CA GLN A 417 -4.59 -31.69 -3.32
C GLN A 417 -3.71 -30.46 -3.59
N MET A 418 -4.29 -29.27 -3.42
CA MET A 418 -3.59 -28.01 -3.60
C MET A 418 -2.57 -27.79 -2.48
N ILE A 419 -2.93 -28.11 -1.23
CA ILE A 419 -2.00 -28.10 -0.10
C ILE A 419 -0.82 -29.04 -0.31
N ALA A 420 -1.04 -30.24 -0.86
CA ALA A 420 0.02 -31.17 -1.20
C ALA A 420 0.96 -30.59 -2.28
N THR A 421 0.41 -29.88 -3.27
CA THR A 421 1.20 -29.19 -4.30
C THR A 421 2.06 -28.07 -3.70
N ILE A 422 1.48 -27.23 -2.83
CA ILE A 422 2.23 -26.17 -2.15
C ILE A 422 3.36 -26.78 -1.30
N ARG A 423 3.05 -27.83 -0.52
CA ARG A 423 4.03 -28.54 0.32
C ARG A 423 5.18 -29.07 -0.53
N GLN A 424 4.87 -29.78 -1.62
CA GLN A 424 5.89 -30.34 -2.49
C GLN A 424 6.75 -29.23 -3.12
N GLY A 425 6.14 -28.13 -3.57
CA GLY A 425 6.89 -27.00 -4.14
C GLY A 425 7.88 -26.37 -3.15
N ILE A 426 7.50 -26.25 -1.88
CA ILE A 426 8.40 -25.74 -0.82
C ILE A 426 9.50 -26.77 -0.49
N ILE A 427 9.19 -28.08 -0.44
CA ILE A 427 10.18 -29.15 -0.27
C ILE A 427 11.20 -29.11 -1.42
N ASP A 428 10.73 -29.05 -2.66
CA ASP A 428 11.56 -29.01 -3.87
C ASP A 428 12.46 -27.76 -3.88
N THR A 429 11.93 -26.63 -3.42
CA THR A 429 12.69 -25.38 -3.26
C THR A 429 13.85 -25.57 -2.29
N VAL A 430 13.60 -26.09 -1.10
CA VAL A 430 14.65 -26.29 -0.08
C VAL A 430 15.66 -27.35 -0.52
N ALA A 431 15.20 -28.44 -1.14
CA ALA A 431 16.08 -29.48 -1.66
C ALA A 431 17.04 -28.94 -2.74
N SER A 432 16.52 -28.07 -3.63
CA SER A 432 17.28 -27.47 -4.73
C SER A 432 18.47 -26.62 -4.27
N MET A 433 18.46 -26.11 -3.04
CA MET A 433 19.60 -25.35 -2.48
C MET A 433 20.88 -26.19 -2.30
N SER A 434 20.78 -27.53 -2.36
CA SER A 434 21.89 -28.44 -2.06
C SER A 434 22.83 -28.72 -3.24
N THR A 435 22.42 -28.44 -4.49
CA THR A 435 23.21 -28.74 -5.69
C THR A 435 23.32 -27.52 -6.59
N GLU A 436 24.41 -27.42 -7.37
CA GLU A 436 24.61 -26.28 -8.28
C GLU A 436 23.51 -26.17 -9.33
N GLU A 437 23.08 -27.31 -9.90
CA GLU A 437 21.98 -27.34 -10.85
C GLU A 437 20.64 -26.95 -10.20
N GLY A 438 20.37 -27.44 -8.99
CA GLY A 438 19.17 -27.10 -8.23
C GLY A 438 19.09 -25.60 -7.94
N ARG A 439 20.20 -24.98 -7.52
CA ARG A 439 20.29 -23.53 -7.27
C ARG A 439 19.92 -22.71 -8.50
N ARG A 440 20.46 -23.08 -9.68
CA ARG A 440 20.10 -22.42 -10.95
C ARG A 440 18.62 -22.55 -11.30
N ASN A 441 18.03 -23.72 -11.02
CA ASN A 441 16.61 -23.96 -11.28
C ASN A 441 15.72 -23.16 -10.31
N LEU A 442 16.08 -23.11 -9.03
CA LEU A 442 15.42 -22.29 -8.01
C LEU A 442 15.46 -20.81 -8.40
N GLU A 443 16.65 -20.29 -8.72
CA GLU A 443 16.84 -18.88 -9.10
C GLU A 443 15.96 -18.49 -10.28
N ARG A 444 15.82 -19.38 -11.28
CA ARG A 444 14.91 -19.17 -12.42
C ARG A 444 13.43 -19.23 -11.99
N ALA A 445 13.04 -20.23 -11.21
CA ALA A 445 11.65 -20.42 -10.78
C ALA A 445 11.11 -19.22 -9.99
N TYR A 446 11.94 -18.63 -9.13
CA TYR A 446 11.58 -17.46 -8.32
C TYR A 446 11.94 -16.12 -8.98
N ARG A 447 12.45 -16.13 -10.22
CA ARG A 447 12.87 -14.94 -10.98
C ARG A 447 13.85 -14.08 -10.16
N LEU A 448 14.91 -14.67 -9.63
CA LEU A 448 15.90 -13.92 -8.84
C LEU A 448 16.86 -13.17 -9.77
N CYS A 449 17.15 -11.90 -9.45
CA CYS A 449 18.07 -11.07 -10.24
C CYS A 449 19.53 -11.50 -10.08
N ARG A 450 19.85 -12.14 -8.96
CA ARG A 450 21.17 -12.66 -8.62
C ARG A 450 21.03 -13.98 -7.85
N PRO A 451 22.08 -14.81 -7.84
CA PRO A 451 22.14 -15.95 -6.94
C PRO A 451 22.00 -15.53 -5.47
N LEU A 452 21.34 -16.39 -4.68
CA LEU A 452 21.33 -16.27 -3.23
C LEU A 452 22.72 -16.65 -2.68
N ASN A 453 23.10 -16.02 -1.58
CA ASN A 453 24.20 -16.46 -0.74
C ASN A 453 23.71 -17.63 0.13
N TYR A 454 23.83 -18.84 -0.39
CA TYR A 454 23.39 -20.06 0.27
C TYR A 454 24.17 -20.41 1.55
N ASP A 455 25.29 -19.73 1.83
CA ASP A 455 26.07 -19.89 3.06
C ASP A 455 25.66 -18.87 4.14
N ASN A 456 24.82 -17.89 3.79
CA ASN A 456 24.30 -16.89 4.73
C ASN A 456 22.87 -17.24 5.17
N GLU A 457 22.74 -17.72 6.40
CA GLU A 457 21.45 -18.10 6.99
C GLU A 457 20.43 -16.96 7.05
N PHE A 458 20.87 -15.70 7.16
CA PHE A 458 19.97 -14.56 7.19
C PHE A 458 19.44 -14.20 5.79
N GLU A 459 20.22 -14.43 4.74
CA GLU A 459 19.73 -14.30 3.36
C GLU A 459 18.73 -15.42 3.03
N LEU A 460 18.97 -16.63 3.53
CA LEU A 460 18.00 -17.73 3.45
C LEU A 460 16.75 -17.48 4.31
N GLY A 461 16.89 -16.81 5.46
CA GLY A 461 15.79 -16.35 6.29
C GLY A 461 14.92 -15.33 5.58
N TYR A 462 15.54 -14.35 4.92
CA TYR A 462 14.83 -13.36 4.11
C TYR A 462 14.12 -13.99 2.90
N PHE A 463 14.76 -14.94 2.22
CA PHE A 463 14.12 -15.70 1.15
C PHE A 463 12.94 -16.57 1.66
N SER A 464 13.10 -17.19 2.83
CA SER A 464 12.02 -17.93 3.50
C SER A 464 10.83 -17.02 3.87
N GLY A 465 11.15 -15.81 4.34
CA GLY A 465 10.18 -14.74 4.53
C GLY A 465 9.46 -14.38 3.24
N PHE A 466 10.20 -14.10 2.17
CA PHE A 466 9.65 -13.78 0.85
C PHE A 466 8.61 -14.78 0.36
N ILE A 467 8.84 -16.08 0.57
CA ILE A 467 7.86 -17.13 0.30
C ILE A 467 6.65 -16.99 1.23
N SER A 468 6.85 -17.18 2.53
CA SER A 468 5.76 -17.27 3.52
C SER A 468 4.90 -16.00 3.57
N TRP A 469 5.53 -14.82 3.58
CA TRP A 469 4.87 -13.52 3.67
C TRP A 469 3.94 -13.23 2.50
N THR A 470 4.18 -13.85 1.34
CA THR A 470 3.28 -13.70 0.18
C THR A 470 1.97 -14.46 0.37
N PHE A 471 2.03 -15.67 0.94
CA PHE A 471 0.84 -16.39 1.37
C PHE A 471 0.14 -15.66 2.53
N SER A 472 0.90 -15.17 3.51
CA SER A 472 0.39 -14.38 4.63
C SER A 472 -0.40 -13.14 4.19
N GLY A 473 0.15 -12.36 3.26
CA GLY A 473 -0.53 -11.17 2.71
C GLY A 473 -1.85 -11.52 2.02
N SER A 474 -1.88 -12.61 1.25
CA SER A 474 -3.11 -13.09 0.59
C SER A 474 -4.19 -13.49 1.58
N VAL A 475 -3.82 -14.08 2.72
CA VAL A 475 -4.78 -14.46 3.77
C VAL A 475 -5.27 -13.22 4.51
N GLN A 476 -4.38 -12.35 4.98
CA GLN A 476 -4.77 -11.16 5.75
C GLN A 476 -5.73 -10.24 4.99
N GLN A 477 -5.52 -10.08 3.68
CA GLN A 477 -6.37 -9.23 2.84
C GLN A 477 -7.58 -9.96 2.25
N ALA A 478 -7.77 -11.24 2.60
CA ALA A 478 -8.81 -12.07 2.00
C ALA A 478 -10.22 -11.57 2.34
N ARG A 479 -11.06 -11.53 1.31
CA ARG A 479 -12.52 -11.54 1.43
C ARG A 479 -13.07 -12.90 1.01
N PRO A 480 -14.33 -13.23 1.33
CA PRO A 480 -14.91 -14.48 0.86
C PRO A 480 -14.77 -14.62 -0.66
N GLY A 481 -14.14 -15.72 -1.09
CA GLY A 481 -13.85 -16.01 -2.49
C GLY A 481 -12.43 -15.66 -2.96
N THR A 482 -11.69 -14.77 -2.27
CA THR A 482 -10.33 -14.37 -2.65
C THR A 482 -9.38 -15.57 -2.71
N LEU A 483 -9.26 -16.32 -1.60
CA LEU A 483 -8.37 -17.48 -1.55
C LEU A 483 -8.79 -18.55 -2.55
N ARG A 484 -10.10 -18.82 -2.69
CA ARG A 484 -10.64 -19.77 -3.67
C ARG A 484 -10.21 -19.43 -5.10
N SER A 485 -10.24 -18.15 -5.47
CA SER A 485 -9.78 -17.67 -6.78
C SER A 485 -8.30 -17.97 -7.01
N ILE A 486 -7.46 -17.74 -5.99
CA ILE A 486 -6.03 -18.10 -6.03
C ILE A 486 -5.86 -19.61 -6.23
N CYS A 487 -6.61 -20.43 -5.47
CA CYS A 487 -6.55 -21.89 -5.60
C CYS A 487 -6.90 -22.35 -7.03
N ASN A 488 -7.97 -21.80 -7.61
CA ASN A 488 -8.45 -22.18 -8.94
C ASN A 488 -7.44 -21.84 -10.06
N ASN A 489 -6.63 -20.79 -9.86
CA ASN A 489 -5.65 -20.36 -10.82
C ASN A 489 -4.25 -20.96 -10.57
N PHE A 490 -4.07 -21.79 -9.54
CA PHE A 490 -2.72 -22.16 -9.10
C PHE A 490 -1.92 -22.94 -10.14
N ASP A 491 -2.60 -23.76 -10.95
CA ASP A 491 -1.96 -24.50 -12.05
C ASP A 491 -1.44 -23.60 -13.17
N SER A 492 -1.92 -22.35 -13.27
CA SER A 492 -1.45 -21.38 -14.26
C SER A 492 -0.10 -20.74 -13.91
N TYR A 493 0.37 -20.90 -12.66
CA TYR A 493 1.57 -20.24 -12.18
C TYR A 493 2.88 -20.94 -12.55
N GLY A 494 2.85 -22.21 -12.95
CA GLY A 494 4.07 -22.94 -13.30
C GLY A 494 3.82 -24.40 -13.63
N THR A 495 4.84 -25.09 -14.16
CA THR A 495 4.68 -26.49 -14.59
C THR A 495 5.02 -27.47 -13.48
N THR A 496 6.12 -27.22 -12.75
CA THR A 496 6.52 -28.00 -11.58
C THR A 496 5.96 -27.40 -10.28
N PRO A 497 5.86 -28.17 -9.18
CA PRO A 497 5.45 -27.62 -7.88
C PRO A 497 6.27 -26.40 -7.44
N MET A 498 7.60 -26.43 -7.59
CA MET A 498 8.46 -25.29 -7.27
C MET A 498 8.19 -24.08 -8.16
N GLU A 499 8.03 -24.27 -9.47
CA GLU A 499 7.68 -23.18 -10.39
C GLU A 499 6.32 -22.56 -10.08
N LYS A 500 5.33 -23.37 -9.63
CA LYS A 500 4.03 -22.85 -9.20
C LYS A 500 4.16 -21.93 -7.99
N ILE A 501 5.02 -22.24 -7.02
CA ILE A 501 5.31 -21.32 -5.90
C ILE A 501 5.92 -20.02 -6.42
N GLY A 502 7.00 -20.12 -7.22
CA GLY A 502 7.71 -18.96 -7.75
C GLY A 502 6.83 -18.07 -8.62
N GLY A 503 6.00 -18.67 -9.49
CA GLY A 503 5.05 -17.95 -10.34
C GLY A 503 3.87 -17.35 -9.57
N TYR A 504 3.36 -18.02 -8.53
CA TYR A 504 2.36 -17.45 -7.64
C TYR A 504 2.90 -16.21 -6.94
N ILE A 505 4.13 -16.29 -6.40
CA ILE A 505 4.77 -15.14 -5.77
C ILE A 505 4.99 -14.02 -6.78
N ALA A 506 5.46 -14.35 -7.98
CA ALA A 506 5.64 -13.36 -9.02
C ALA A 506 4.33 -12.67 -9.42
N ALA A 507 3.21 -13.39 -9.42
CA ALA A 507 1.89 -12.80 -9.68
C ALA A 507 1.43 -11.89 -8.54
N MET A 508 1.49 -12.36 -7.28
CA MET A 508 1.01 -11.60 -6.13
C MET A 508 1.87 -10.40 -5.77
N ARG A 509 3.15 -10.43 -6.15
CA ARG A 509 4.12 -9.36 -5.93
C ARG A 509 4.41 -8.53 -7.18
N GLU A 510 3.69 -8.78 -8.27
CA GLU A 510 3.83 -8.06 -9.53
C GLU A 510 5.27 -8.07 -10.09
N ILE A 511 5.99 -9.18 -9.92
CA ILE A 511 7.39 -9.34 -10.38
C ILE A 511 7.39 -9.58 -11.89
N VAL A 512 7.68 -8.51 -12.63
CA VAL A 512 7.72 -8.54 -14.11
C VAL A 512 9.03 -9.17 -14.62
N ASN A 513 10.18 -8.70 -14.14
CA ASN A 513 11.49 -9.16 -14.62
C ASN A 513 12.12 -10.15 -13.63
N CYS A 514 12.65 -9.61 -12.54
CA CYS A 514 13.28 -10.38 -11.48
C CYS A 514 13.16 -9.61 -10.16
N THR A 515 13.45 -10.27 -9.04
CA THR A 515 13.51 -9.67 -7.70
C THR A 515 14.89 -9.89 -7.07
N ASN A 516 15.38 -8.89 -6.35
CA ASN A 516 16.62 -9.00 -5.59
C ASN A 516 16.33 -9.37 -4.13
N ILE A 517 16.87 -10.51 -3.69
CA ILE A 517 16.75 -10.98 -2.31
C ILE A 517 18.12 -10.83 -1.66
N SER A 518 18.25 -9.79 -0.82
CA SER A 518 19.50 -9.39 -0.18
C SER A 518 19.26 -9.06 1.28
N TYR A 519 19.91 -9.81 2.18
CA TYR A 519 19.79 -9.50 3.61
C TYR A 519 20.40 -8.14 3.95
N GLU A 520 21.49 -7.76 3.28
CA GLU A 520 22.11 -6.46 3.48
C GLU A 520 21.17 -5.32 3.04
N SER A 521 20.51 -5.44 1.87
CA SER A 521 19.53 -4.44 1.42
C SER A 521 18.34 -4.37 2.38
N TYR A 522 17.87 -5.53 2.88
CA TYR A 522 16.83 -5.62 3.90
C TYR A 522 17.23 -4.86 5.18
N VAL A 523 18.44 -5.10 5.72
CA VAL A 523 18.95 -4.37 6.88
C VAL A 523 19.11 -2.87 6.61
N ASN A 524 19.67 -2.50 5.45
CA ASN A 524 19.92 -1.11 5.09
C ASN A 524 18.62 -0.30 4.95
N ARG A 525 17.53 -0.92 4.50
CA ARG A 525 16.19 -0.30 4.53
C ARG A 525 15.85 0.16 5.96
N TYR A 526 15.88 -0.74 6.93
CA TYR A 526 15.54 -0.40 8.32
C TYR A 526 16.58 0.48 9.03
N ARG A 527 17.83 0.52 8.55
CA ARG A 527 18.88 1.41 9.08
C ARG A 527 18.72 2.87 8.66
N TYR A 528 18.19 3.13 7.48
CA TYR A 528 18.30 4.46 6.86
C TYR A 528 16.96 5.09 6.48
N THR A 529 15.84 4.37 6.49
CA THR A 529 14.52 4.98 6.26
C THR A 529 13.99 5.65 7.53
N ASN A 530 13.09 6.61 7.33
CA ASN A 530 12.26 7.23 8.36
C ASN A 530 10.79 7.04 7.95
N ASP A 531 10.36 5.78 7.89
CA ASP A 531 9.02 5.42 7.46
C ASP A 531 8.27 4.60 8.54
N ASN A 532 6.97 4.44 8.33
CA ASN A 532 6.10 3.63 9.20
C ASN A 532 6.63 2.19 9.36
N GLY A 533 7.37 1.66 8.38
CA GLY A 533 7.92 0.31 8.42
C GLY A 533 9.00 0.20 9.49
N ARG A 534 9.93 1.15 9.52
CA ARG A 534 10.94 1.26 10.56
C ARG A 534 10.34 1.52 11.94
N ALA A 535 9.39 2.45 12.04
CA ALA A 535 8.71 2.75 13.31
C ALA A 535 8.06 1.49 13.89
N TRP A 536 7.33 0.74 13.06
CA TRP A 536 6.69 -0.49 13.51
C TRP A 536 7.70 -1.56 13.92
N TYR A 537 8.74 -1.78 13.11
CA TYR A 537 9.76 -2.77 13.45
C TYR A 537 10.46 -2.44 14.77
N TYR A 538 10.69 -1.14 15.04
CA TYR A 538 11.21 -0.71 16.34
C TYR A 538 10.30 -1.17 17.50
N GLN A 539 8.99 -0.95 17.41
CA GLN A 539 8.05 -1.42 18.44
C GLN A 539 8.05 -2.95 18.58
N THR A 540 8.19 -3.70 17.48
CA THR A 540 8.32 -5.16 17.57
C THR A 540 9.60 -5.57 18.32
N CYS A 541 10.70 -4.83 18.17
CA CYS A 541 11.94 -5.07 18.92
C CYS A 541 11.86 -4.66 20.40
N THR A 542 11.07 -3.64 20.73
CA THR A 542 11.08 -3.02 22.08
C THR A 542 9.86 -3.32 22.92
N GLU A 543 8.79 -3.89 22.35
CA GLU A 543 7.53 -4.13 23.07
C GLU A 543 6.90 -5.50 22.82
N TYR A 544 6.92 -6.04 21.59
CA TYR A 544 5.96 -7.10 21.23
C TYR A 544 6.52 -8.42 20.70
N GLY A 545 7.63 -8.37 19.97
CA GLY A 545 8.03 -9.47 19.09
C GLY A 545 7.06 -9.60 17.91
N TYR A 546 6.21 -10.63 17.93
CA TYR A 546 5.32 -11.04 16.84
C TYR A 546 6.01 -11.68 15.63
N TYR A 547 7.20 -12.27 15.82
CA TYR A 547 7.96 -12.81 14.71
C TYR A 547 7.32 -14.08 14.16
N GLN A 548 6.86 -14.00 12.91
CA GLN A 548 6.14 -15.05 12.18
C GLN A 548 7.10 -16.15 11.74
N THR A 549 7.53 -16.97 12.68
CA THR A 549 8.53 -18.02 12.47
C THR A 549 7.94 -19.26 11.81
N ALA A 550 8.78 -20.01 11.10
CA ALA A 550 8.38 -21.27 10.47
C ALA A 550 7.98 -22.31 11.54
N PRO A 551 6.78 -22.93 11.42
CA PRO A 551 6.38 -24.02 12.31
C PRO A 551 7.33 -25.22 12.17
N ARG A 552 7.53 -26.00 13.24
CA ARG A 552 8.49 -27.12 13.23
C ARG A 552 8.04 -28.33 12.40
N SER A 553 6.73 -28.51 12.22
CA SER A 553 6.16 -29.63 11.47
C SER A 553 4.69 -29.40 11.15
N GLY A 554 4.19 -30.05 10.11
CA GLY A 554 2.76 -30.26 9.90
C GLY A 554 2.07 -29.19 9.07
N THR A 555 2.79 -28.13 8.68
CA THR A 555 2.29 -27.11 7.76
C THR A 555 2.93 -27.26 6.39
N VAL A 556 2.63 -26.36 5.46
CA VAL A 556 3.38 -26.28 4.18
C VAL A 556 4.70 -25.52 4.33
N PHE A 557 4.87 -24.78 5.44
CA PHE A 557 5.98 -23.86 5.66
C PHE A 557 7.07 -24.46 6.56
N ASP A 558 6.93 -25.72 6.99
CA ASP A 558 7.83 -26.33 7.98
C ASP A 558 9.27 -26.54 7.50
N GLN A 559 9.49 -26.53 6.18
CA GLN A 559 10.84 -26.58 5.60
C GLN A 559 11.57 -25.23 5.60
N LEU A 560 10.87 -24.12 5.86
CA LEU A 560 11.41 -22.75 5.82
C LEU A 560 12.19 -22.40 7.10
N ARG A 561 13.04 -23.32 7.57
CA ARG A 561 13.69 -23.31 8.89
C ARG A 561 14.52 -22.06 9.23
N TRP A 562 14.96 -21.31 8.23
CA TRP A 562 15.74 -20.08 8.42
C TRP A 562 14.87 -18.89 8.85
N LEU A 563 13.56 -18.95 8.59
CA LEU A 563 12.60 -17.97 9.11
C LEU A 563 12.37 -18.23 10.61
N SER A 564 13.25 -17.66 11.43
CA SER A 564 13.45 -18.03 12.83
C SER A 564 13.61 -16.78 13.71
N VAL A 565 13.51 -16.92 15.03
CA VAL A 565 13.73 -15.80 15.96
C VAL A 565 15.09 -15.12 15.73
N PRO A 566 16.22 -15.84 15.58
CA PRO A 566 17.50 -15.22 15.24
C PRO A 566 17.47 -14.33 14.00
N PHE A 567 16.74 -14.72 12.95
CA PHE A 567 16.62 -13.91 11.74
C PHE A 567 15.96 -12.55 11.99
N TYR A 568 14.84 -12.53 12.73
CA TYR A 568 14.13 -11.31 13.06
C TYR A 568 14.90 -10.44 14.08
N VAL A 569 15.49 -11.06 15.09
CA VAL A 569 16.25 -10.36 16.14
C VAL A 569 17.56 -9.77 15.60
N ASP A 570 18.22 -10.40 14.63
CA ASP A 570 19.43 -9.81 14.02
C ASP A 570 19.10 -8.46 13.39
N LEU A 571 17.93 -8.30 12.75
CA LEU A 571 17.52 -7.00 12.23
C LEU A 571 17.37 -5.95 13.34
N CYS A 572 16.83 -6.32 14.51
CA CYS A 572 16.76 -5.40 15.65
C CYS A 572 18.13 -4.88 16.08
N LYS A 573 19.12 -5.79 16.17
CA LYS A 573 20.50 -5.45 16.54
C LYS A 573 21.18 -4.57 15.50
N GLN A 574 20.96 -4.89 14.22
CA GLN A 574 21.63 -4.24 13.11
C GLN A 574 21.03 -2.86 12.82
N ALA A 575 19.71 -2.70 12.91
CA ALA A 575 18.99 -1.49 12.53
C ALA A 575 18.90 -0.45 13.66
N PHE A 576 18.92 -0.87 14.92
CA PHE A 576 18.66 0.02 16.06
C PHE A 576 19.78 0.04 17.09
N ASP A 577 20.05 -1.08 17.78
CA ASP A 577 21.05 -1.12 18.85
C ASP A 577 21.48 -2.56 19.12
N GLN A 578 22.78 -2.81 19.30
CA GLN A 578 23.32 -4.14 19.56
C GLN A 578 22.76 -4.80 20.83
N ARG A 579 22.21 -4.00 21.76
CA ARG A 579 21.53 -4.49 22.97
C ARG A 579 20.17 -5.12 22.69
N PHE A 580 19.56 -4.91 21.52
CA PHE A 580 18.26 -5.48 21.17
C PHE A 580 18.40 -6.94 20.71
N ASP A 581 19.08 -7.75 21.53
CA ASP A 581 19.23 -9.18 21.33
C ASP A 581 17.98 -9.96 21.77
N GLU A 582 18.02 -11.29 21.64
CA GLU A 582 16.86 -12.14 21.93
C GLU A 582 16.42 -12.03 23.39
N ALA A 583 17.35 -11.85 24.34
CA ALA A 583 17.01 -11.68 25.75
C ALA A 583 16.28 -10.35 25.98
N PHE A 584 16.72 -9.28 25.33
CA PHE A 584 16.04 -7.99 25.39
C PHE A 584 14.62 -8.07 24.80
N VAL A 585 14.46 -8.60 23.59
CA VAL A 585 13.15 -8.69 22.93
C VAL A 585 12.16 -9.55 23.74
N ASN A 586 12.63 -10.67 24.31
CA ASN A 586 11.80 -11.48 25.22
C ASN A 586 11.41 -10.72 26.49
N ALA A 587 12.34 -10.00 27.12
CA ALA A 587 12.03 -9.20 28.30
C ALA A 587 11.03 -8.06 28.01
N ALA A 588 11.12 -7.46 26.83
CA ALA A 588 10.18 -6.47 26.33
C ALA A 588 8.77 -7.05 26.14
N ALA A 589 8.64 -8.18 25.44
CA ALA A 589 7.37 -8.88 25.26
C ALA A 589 6.75 -9.29 26.61
N ASP A 590 7.57 -9.82 27.53
CA ASP A 590 7.17 -10.16 28.89
C ASP A 590 6.64 -8.94 29.66
N ARG A 591 7.30 -7.78 29.54
CA ARG A 591 6.83 -6.53 30.14
C ARG A 591 5.44 -6.18 29.64
N SER A 592 5.23 -6.16 28.33
CA SER A 592 3.95 -5.82 27.72
C SER A 592 2.84 -6.74 28.23
N ASN A 593 3.09 -8.06 28.27
CA ASN A 593 2.12 -9.02 28.81
C ASN A 593 1.83 -8.81 30.30
N ARG A 594 2.83 -8.48 31.12
CA ARG A 594 2.63 -8.21 32.56
C ARG A 594 1.85 -6.92 32.81
N VAL A 595 2.12 -5.88 32.03
CA VAL A 595 1.44 -4.57 32.18
C VAL A 595 -0.01 -4.66 31.72
N PHE A 596 -0.28 -5.39 30.63
CA PHE A 596 -1.59 -5.39 29.99
C PHE A 596 -2.39 -6.69 30.17
N GLY A 597 -1.85 -7.68 30.87
CA GLY A 597 -2.57 -8.92 31.24
C GLY A 597 -2.57 -10.03 30.18
N GLY A 598 -1.85 -9.86 29.06
CA GLY A 598 -1.78 -10.85 27.97
C GLY A 598 -3.17 -11.23 27.46
N LEU A 599 -3.50 -12.52 27.45
CA LEU A 599 -4.82 -13.04 27.06
C LEU A 599 -5.90 -12.94 28.15
N ASN A 600 -5.63 -12.32 29.30
CA ASN A 600 -6.61 -12.11 30.36
C ASN A 600 -6.64 -10.64 30.81
N PRO A 601 -6.79 -9.68 29.88
CA PRO A 601 -6.90 -8.27 30.25
C PRO A 601 -8.15 -8.07 31.10
N GLN A 602 -8.03 -7.25 32.16
CA GLN A 602 -9.14 -6.98 33.06
C GLN A 602 -9.93 -5.78 32.54
N VAL A 603 -10.93 -6.05 31.71
CA VAL A 603 -11.72 -5.03 31.02
C VAL A 603 -13.22 -5.32 31.07
N ASN A 604 -14.00 -4.25 31.01
CA ASN A 604 -15.46 -4.27 30.88
C ASN A 604 -15.86 -3.36 29.71
N ASN A 605 -17.00 -3.65 29.08
CA ASN A 605 -17.56 -2.86 27.99
C ASN A 605 -16.61 -2.76 26.78
N THR A 606 -16.04 -3.89 26.37
CA THR A 606 -15.22 -4.01 25.16
C THR A 606 -15.73 -5.11 24.25
N ILE A 607 -15.87 -4.84 22.96
CA ILE A 607 -16.24 -5.87 21.98
C ILE A 607 -14.97 -6.34 21.28
N ASN A 608 -14.66 -7.65 21.36
CA ASN A 608 -13.55 -8.24 20.63
C ASN A 608 -14.09 -8.96 19.39
N ILE A 609 -13.52 -8.72 18.22
CA ILE A 609 -13.97 -9.37 16.98
C ILE A 609 -12.77 -9.97 16.26
N HIS A 610 -12.83 -11.25 15.94
CA HIS A 610 -11.76 -11.98 15.25
C HIS A 610 -12.28 -12.71 14.01
N GLY A 611 -11.46 -12.72 12.96
CA GLY A 611 -11.67 -13.57 11.80
C GLY A 611 -11.02 -14.94 11.99
N VAL A 612 -11.72 -16.03 11.69
CA VAL A 612 -11.17 -17.40 11.83
C VAL A 612 -9.98 -17.64 10.89
N ILE A 613 -9.95 -16.99 9.72
CA ILE A 613 -8.84 -17.15 8.78
C ILE A 613 -7.76 -16.07 8.98
N ASP A 614 -7.99 -15.07 9.83
CA ASP A 614 -7.00 -14.05 10.15
C ASP A 614 -5.89 -14.64 11.04
N PRO A 615 -4.63 -14.73 10.59
CA PRO A 615 -3.56 -15.31 11.40
C PRO A 615 -3.32 -14.64 12.75
N TRP A 616 -3.68 -13.36 12.90
CA TRP A 616 -3.50 -12.63 14.15
C TRP A 616 -4.46 -13.04 15.28
N HIS A 617 -5.57 -13.75 14.97
CA HIS A 617 -6.49 -14.16 16.03
C HIS A 617 -5.84 -15.04 17.09
N ASP A 618 -4.78 -15.80 16.74
CA ASP A 618 -4.09 -16.71 17.66
C ASP A 618 -3.39 -15.98 18.83
N LEU A 619 -3.11 -14.68 18.68
CA LEU A 619 -2.59 -13.82 19.75
C LEU A 619 -3.69 -12.97 20.43
N GLY A 620 -4.94 -13.14 20.02
CA GLY A 620 -6.11 -12.51 20.63
C GLY A 620 -6.89 -13.48 21.51
N VAL A 621 -7.96 -12.99 22.13
CA VAL A 621 -8.93 -13.83 22.83
C VAL A 621 -10.08 -14.11 21.88
N TYR A 622 -10.07 -15.29 21.25
CA TYR A 622 -11.01 -15.68 20.21
C TYR A 622 -11.93 -16.84 20.61
N ASP A 623 -11.66 -17.49 21.74
CA ASP A 623 -12.33 -18.72 22.19
C ASP A 623 -13.31 -18.49 23.36
N ARG A 624 -13.31 -17.29 23.94
CA ARG A 624 -14.15 -16.91 25.08
C ARG A 624 -14.37 -15.40 25.14
N ASP A 625 -15.39 -14.98 25.88
CA ASP A 625 -15.57 -13.59 26.25
C ASP A 625 -14.50 -13.14 27.27
N LEU A 626 -14.10 -11.87 27.23
CA LEU A 626 -13.16 -11.31 28.21
C LEU A 626 -13.83 -11.11 29.58
N SER A 627 -15.10 -10.71 29.57
CA SER A 627 -15.97 -10.59 30.73
C SER A 627 -17.44 -10.60 30.28
N GLU A 628 -18.38 -10.62 31.22
CA GLU A 628 -19.83 -10.62 30.91
C GLU A 628 -20.26 -9.41 30.07
N THR A 629 -19.61 -8.26 30.23
CA THR A 629 -19.88 -7.05 29.42
C THR A 629 -18.88 -6.84 28.29
N SER A 630 -17.96 -7.79 28.09
CA SER A 630 -16.93 -7.73 27.06
C SER A 630 -16.91 -8.97 26.16
N PRO A 631 -17.90 -9.11 25.26
CA PRO A 631 -18.05 -10.29 24.43
C PRO A 631 -17.00 -10.42 23.33
N THR A 632 -16.80 -11.65 22.87
CA THR A 632 -15.91 -12.01 21.76
C THR A 632 -16.68 -12.64 20.61
N TYR A 633 -16.53 -12.09 19.40
CA TYR A 633 -17.12 -12.59 18.17
C TYR A 633 -16.06 -13.18 17.24
N THR A 634 -16.05 -14.50 17.10
CA THR A 634 -15.14 -15.21 16.18
C THR A 634 -15.90 -15.65 14.93
N VAL A 635 -15.51 -15.11 13.77
CA VAL A 635 -16.30 -15.19 12.54
C VAL A 635 -15.62 -16.03 11.47
N THR A 636 -16.28 -17.12 11.09
CA THR A 636 -15.81 -18.06 10.06
C THR A 636 -15.65 -17.39 8.70
N ARG A 637 -14.57 -17.72 7.98
CA ARG A 637 -14.21 -17.18 6.65
C ARG A 637 -13.95 -15.67 6.59
N ALA A 638 -14.00 -15.00 7.74
CA ALA A 638 -13.64 -13.61 7.84
C ALA A 638 -12.14 -13.48 8.11
N SER A 639 -11.51 -12.50 7.48
CA SER A 639 -10.10 -12.19 7.66
C SER A 639 -9.90 -10.89 8.46
N HIS A 640 -8.69 -10.36 8.42
CA HIS A 640 -8.20 -9.30 9.28
C HIS A 640 -9.07 -8.04 9.20
N CYS A 641 -9.48 -7.55 10.37
CA CYS A 641 -10.23 -6.30 10.55
C CYS A 641 -11.48 -6.13 9.67
N PHE A 642 -12.12 -7.22 9.26
CA PHE A 642 -13.24 -7.16 8.32
C PHE A 642 -14.44 -6.36 8.83
N ASP A 643 -14.64 -6.30 10.15
CA ASP A 643 -15.79 -5.71 10.80
C ASP A 643 -15.71 -4.18 10.92
N LEU A 644 -14.52 -3.58 10.79
CA LEU A 644 -14.39 -2.12 10.70
C LEU A 644 -14.89 -1.59 9.35
N GLN A 645 -14.85 -2.44 8.32
CA GLN A 645 -15.11 -2.10 6.94
C GLN A 645 -16.62 -1.96 6.66
N SER A 646 -16.95 -1.34 5.53
CA SER A 646 -18.31 -1.43 4.99
C SER A 646 -18.63 -2.89 4.64
N TRP A 647 -19.89 -3.27 4.81
CA TRP A 647 -20.37 -4.57 4.35
C TRP A 647 -20.25 -4.65 2.82
N LEU A 648 -19.81 -5.80 2.33
CA LEU A 648 -19.71 -6.11 0.91
C LEU A 648 -20.76 -7.15 0.51
N THR A 649 -21.13 -7.17 -0.77
CA THR A 649 -22.04 -8.21 -1.29
C THR A 649 -21.46 -9.63 -1.21
N THR A 650 -20.13 -9.73 -1.09
CA THR A 650 -19.41 -10.99 -0.88
C THR A 650 -19.34 -11.41 0.58
N ASP A 651 -19.67 -10.53 1.53
CA ASP A 651 -19.59 -10.85 2.96
C ASP A 651 -20.64 -11.89 3.36
N THR A 652 -20.28 -12.75 4.31
CA THR A 652 -21.21 -13.76 4.83
C THR A 652 -22.21 -13.13 5.81
N ILE A 653 -23.38 -13.74 5.97
CA ILE A 653 -24.39 -13.30 6.96
C ILE A 653 -23.80 -13.19 8.37
N ARG A 654 -22.87 -14.09 8.74
CA ARG A 654 -22.20 -14.05 10.05
C ARG A 654 -21.31 -12.81 10.22
N MET A 655 -20.64 -12.38 9.16
CA MET A 655 -19.83 -11.15 9.16
C MET A 655 -20.71 -9.92 9.39
N THR A 656 -21.82 -9.82 8.65
CA THR A 656 -22.79 -8.72 8.83
C THR A 656 -23.43 -8.74 10.23
N ASN A 657 -23.75 -9.93 10.76
CA ASN A 657 -24.31 -10.06 12.11
C ASN A 657 -23.34 -9.59 13.20
N ALA A 658 -22.04 -9.88 13.08
CA ALA A 658 -21.04 -9.42 14.05
C ALA A 658 -20.95 -7.88 14.09
N GLN A 659 -20.92 -7.23 12.91
CA GLN A 659 -20.95 -5.77 12.81
C GLN A 659 -22.21 -5.18 13.48
N GLN A 660 -23.39 -5.73 13.17
CA GLN A 660 -24.66 -5.26 13.76
C GLN A 660 -24.73 -5.50 15.27
N ALA A 661 -24.22 -6.63 15.76
CA ALA A 661 -24.19 -6.94 17.18
C ALA A 661 -23.34 -5.92 17.95
N ALA A 662 -22.17 -5.55 17.41
CA ALA A 662 -21.32 -4.51 17.98
C ALA A 662 -22.07 -3.17 18.09
N ARG A 663 -22.73 -2.71 17.02
CA ARG A 663 -23.48 -1.45 17.03
C ARG A 663 -24.62 -1.44 18.05
N ARG A 664 -25.37 -2.55 18.16
CA ARG A 664 -26.46 -2.69 19.14
C ARG A 664 -25.94 -2.64 20.58
N LEU A 665 -24.81 -3.28 20.86
CA LEU A 665 -24.23 -3.28 22.20
C LEU A 665 -23.71 -1.89 22.58
N ILE A 666 -23.03 -1.20 21.66
CA ILE A 666 -22.61 0.20 21.84
C ILE A 666 -23.82 1.10 22.12
N ALA A 667 -24.88 0.97 21.33
CA ALA A 667 -26.11 1.73 21.56
C ALA A 667 -26.77 1.42 22.92
N SER A 668 -26.46 0.28 23.56
CA SER A 668 -26.92 -0.01 24.91
C SER A 668 -26.10 0.68 25.99
N TRP A 669 -24.78 0.84 25.80
CA TRP A 669 -23.90 1.57 26.72
C TRP A 669 -24.16 3.09 26.69
N LEU A 670 -24.62 3.61 25.56
CA LEU A 670 -24.91 5.03 25.38
C LEU A 670 -26.25 5.48 25.99
N ARG A 671 -27.17 4.55 26.28
CA ARG A 671 -28.49 4.85 26.87
C ARG A 671 -28.41 5.40 28.30
#